data_AF-A0A9N8Q7W5-F1
#
_entry.id   AF-A0A9N8Q7W5-F1
#
_cell.length_a   1.000
_cell.length_b   1.000
_cell.length_c   1.000
_cell.angle_alpha   90.00
_cell.angle_beta   90.00
_cell.angle_gamma   90.00
#
_symmetry.space_group_name_H-M   'P 1'
#
loop_
_entity.id
_entity.type
_entity.pdbx_description
1 polymer ?
#
loop_
_entity_poly.entity_id
_entity_poly.type
_entity_poly.pdbx_seq_one_letter_code
_entity_poly.pdbx_strand_id
1 'polypeptide(L)'
;MQIYHRASDLFTEAQRKVLLALGDAIIPHLEGEEAAYVLSHLPTDASDRQRELAVDFARTGFADRPEMLDNFTYQATHSLSPTSLGQINLLLHTLSYAAGCLLLTGHIGPFDTLDRPTRERILMAWLSSPIPLLRKGASGLRGLYLLSWYRFCQPAWEATGYPAGPATDWQQAEADKEAAEAYPYVFENDSLLPGEGPVELYTDILVVGSGSGGGVAAAHLSKRGLNVLVVDKGSYIHPGDYSGREDKGYMDMYECGGVLPTEDGSVTVLAGSTFGGGSTINWSASLKPRDIARRAWSEKYGVKYYASPAFTYDLNYVCHRMGASTAPIQHNKANSLLAIGAQRLGHAVDPVPQNSGGHVHYCGKCQFGCIAGQKQGGPVTWLRDTAENGGKFLVKCDIRQVLFDDKANPRKATGAVGFLTDSRRKVVIRATKAVIVASGSINTPAVLLRTPTLKYNKRIGKGLSLHPVTCVTGYYDFPINPWEGGLLTMVDNACEFIDPTGWGCKIEVIASSPSIHSPYVAYDNPVNHKARMLKYPHSFTLIVLVRDRDGGEVVIDGNGDARLNYSVSKHDRASMLAGVLRSTEIHLMAGASEIATAQIGVPTFHTRSAPRSTGSLNAQTNGIAPKTAVIPGLDDINAANSLPTLSETIKIPGVTVPEASIPGDPTSPAFVAWQNKIKSVGLGIYTATVGSAHQMASCRMSSHPRLGALDSEGRVWGAKNLWVADASCLPEASGVNPMVTTMATAQYVARNVGREVGAPKPEFGFGGSAGRIAQL
;
A
#
# COMPACT_ATOMS: atom_id res chain seq x y z
N MET A 1 -12.34 3.59 19.77
CA MET A 1 -13.45 4.18 18.99
C MET A 1 -14.65 3.24 18.99
N GLN A 2 -15.89 3.75 19.03
CA GLN A 2 -17.08 2.91 18.85
C GLN A 2 -17.20 2.56 17.36
N ILE A 3 -17.19 1.27 17.06
CA ILE A 3 -17.39 0.75 15.70
C ILE A 3 -18.88 0.52 15.52
N TYR A 4 -19.45 1.06 14.44
CA TYR A 4 -20.85 0.84 14.11
C TYR A 4 -20.95 -0.13 12.95
N HIS A 5 -21.71 -1.21 13.17
CA HIS A 5 -21.96 -2.21 12.14
C HIS A 5 -23.19 -1.91 11.30
N ARG A 6 -24.09 -1.03 11.78
CA ARG A 6 -25.29 -0.63 11.05
C ARG A 6 -25.33 0.87 10.84
N ALA A 7 -25.68 1.28 9.64
CA ALA A 7 -25.86 2.67 9.27
C ALA A 7 -26.94 3.37 10.12
N SER A 8 -27.97 2.62 10.53
CA SER A 8 -29.05 3.13 11.38
C SER A 8 -28.59 3.58 12.76
N ASP A 9 -27.47 3.04 13.25
CA ASP A 9 -26.95 3.34 14.59
C ASP A 9 -26.13 4.65 14.60
N LEU A 10 -25.75 5.17 13.42
CA LEU A 10 -24.93 6.38 13.27
C LEU A 10 -25.63 7.52 12.53
N PHE A 11 -26.40 7.22 11.47
CA PHE A 11 -27.01 8.20 10.58
C PHE A 11 -28.53 8.22 10.71
N THR A 12 -29.13 9.41 10.65
CA THR A 12 -30.59 9.58 10.62
C THR A 12 -31.19 9.04 9.31
N GLU A 13 -32.50 8.85 9.25
CA GLU A 13 -33.16 8.38 8.03
C GLU A 13 -32.91 9.29 6.82
N ALA A 14 -32.99 10.61 7.00
CA ALA A 14 -32.70 11.58 5.95
C ALA A 14 -31.24 11.49 5.46
N GLN A 15 -30.29 11.33 6.38
CA GLN A 15 -28.87 11.16 6.02
C GLN A 15 -28.62 9.86 5.27
N ARG A 16 -29.31 8.77 5.63
CA ARG A 16 -29.22 7.50 4.90
C ARG A 16 -29.76 7.61 3.47
N LYS A 17 -30.86 8.36 3.25
CA LYS A 17 -31.36 8.66 1.90
C LYS A 17 -30.34 9.44 1.06
N VAL A 18 -29.71 10.46 1.66
CA VAL A 18 -28.62 11.21 1.00
C VAL A 18 -27.41 10.32 0.69
N LEU A 19 -27.02 9.43 1.61
CA LEU A 19 -25.91 8.48 1.37
C LEU A 19 -26.22 7.55 0.20
N LEU A 20 -27.40 6.94 0.15
CA LEU A 20 -27.82 6.12 -0.99
C LEU A 20 -27.80 6.91 -2.29
N ALA A 21 -28.29 8.16 -2.26
CA ALA A 21 -28.29 9.03 -3.43
C ALA A 21 -26.88 9.43 -3.92
N LEU A 22 -25.93 9.61 -3.00
CA LEU A 22 -24.51 9.83 -3.32
C LEU A 22 -23.87 8.55 -3.89
N GLY A 23 -24.18 7.39 -3.30
CA GLY A 23 -23.75 6.09 -3.77
C GLY A 23 -24.17 5.83 -5.21
N ASP A 24 -25.44 6.09 -5.54
CA ASP A 24 -25.96 5.95 -6.90
C ASP A 24 -25.30 6.90 -7.90
N ALA A 25 -24.94 8.10 -7.48
CA ALA A 25 -24.24 9.04 -8.36
C ALA A 25 -22.77 8.65 -8.60
N ILE A 26 -22.22 7.72 -7.81
CA ILE A 26 -20.85 7.19 -7.96
C ILE A 26 -20.86 5.81 -8.64
N ILE A 27 -21.87 4.98 -8.32
CA ILE A 27 -22.03 3.62 -8.79
C ILE A 27 -23.51 3.43 -9.16
N PRO A 28 -23.92 3.87 -10.35
CA PRO A 28 -25.32 3.94 -10.74
C PRO A 28 -25.85 2.60 -11.25
N HIS A 29 -27.15 2.42 -11.10
CA HIS A 29 -27.92 1.51 -11.95
C HIS A 29 -27.97 2.06 -13.38
N LEU A 30 -27.62 1.25 -14.38
CA LEU A 30 -27.63 1.66 -15.79
C LEU A 30 -28.62 0.84 -16.61
N GLU A 31 -29.31 1.51 -17.54
CA GLU A 31 -30.22 0.90 -18.50
C GLU A 31 -29.99 1.45 -19.92
N GLY A 32 -30.68 0.89 -20.92
CA GLY A 32 -30.69 1.40 -22.29
C GLY A 32 -29.29 1.55 -22.90
N GLU A 33 -29.01 2.73 -23.46
CA GLU A 33 -27.75 3.04 -24.14
C GLU A 33 -26.53 3.02 -23.20
N GLU A 34 -26.68 3.44 -21.94
CA GLU A 34 -25.56 3.45 -20.99
C GLU A 34 -25.14 2.02 -20.60
N ALA A 35 -26.12 1.13 -20.37
CA ALA A 35 -25.84 -0.27 -20.10
C ALA A 35 -25.22 -0.95 -21.34
N ALA A 36 -25.75 -0.69 -22.53
CA ALA A 36 -25.20 -1.20 -23.78
C ALA A 36 -23.75 -0.71 -24.02
N TYR A 37 -23.46 0.56 -23.67
CA TYR A 37 -22.12 1.12 -23.73
C TYR A 37 -21.16 0.41 -22.76
N VAL A 38 -21.55 0.19 -21.50
CA VAL A 38 -20.69 -0.55 -20.55
C VAL A 38 -20.40 -1.96 -21.07
N LEU A 39 -21.42 -2.66 -21.55
CA LEU A 39 -21.29 -4.03 -22.06
C LEU A 39 -20.44 -4.12 -23.33
N SER A 40 -20.42 -3.08 -24.18
CA SER A 40 -19.59 -3.07 -25.39
C SER A 40 -18.08 -2.97 -25.11
N HIS A 41 -17.70 -2.63 -23.87
CA HIS A 41 -16.30 -2.59 -23.42
C HIS A 41 -15.82 -3.91 -22.80
N LEU A 42 -16.70 -4.90 -22.71
CA LEU A 42 -16.31 -6.23 -22.27
C LEU A 42 -15.33 -6.84 -23.29
N PRO A 43 -14.18 -7.39 -22.85
CA PRO A 43 -13.23 -8.02 -23.76
C PRO A 43 -13.85 -9.11 -24.63
N THR A 44 -13.39 -9.24 -25.87
CA THR A 44 -13.93 -10.22 -26.83
C THR A 44 -13.72 -11.67 -26.41
N ASP A 45 -12.75 -11.91 -25.54
CA ASP A 45 -12.35 -13.18 -24.94
C ASP A 45 -12.76 -13.30 -23.46
N ALA A 46 -13.65 -12.42 -22.97
CA ALA A 46 -14.27 -12.57 -21.66
C ALA A 46 -14.93 -13.96 -21.50
N SER A 47 -14.79 -14.55 -20.31
CA SER A 47 -15.38 -15.85 -19.99
C SER A 47 -16.91 -15.78 -19.97
N ASP A 48 -17.58 -16.92 -20.15
CA ASP A 48 -19.05 -16.99 -20.09
C ASP A 48 -19.59 -16.47 -18.76
N ARG A 49 -18.91 -16.82 -17.66
CA ARG A 49 -19.23 -16.32 -16.32
C ARG A 49 -19.10 -14.81 -16.22
N GLN A 50 -18.04 -14.23 -16.79
CA GLN A 50 -17.87 -12.79 -16.81
C GLN A 50 -18.96 -12.10 -17.64
N ARG A 51 -19.32 -12.65 -18.80
CA ARG A 51 -20.41 -12.14 -19.66
C ARG A 51 -21.75 -12.14 -18.95
N GLU A 52 -22.07 -13.24 -18.28
CA GLU A 52 -23.29 -13.38 -17.47
C GLU A 52 -23.36 -12.28 -16.41
N LEU A 53 -22.30 -12.12 -15.63
CA LEU A 53 -22.25 -11.15 -14.54
C LEU A 53 -22.11 -9.70 -15.01
N ALA A 54 -21.56 -9.43 -16.19
CA ALA A 54 -21.41 -8.08 -16.72
C ALA A 54 -22.77 -7.37 -16.90
N VAL A 55 -23.82 -8.13 -17.26
CA VAL A 55 -25.18 -7.58 -17.38
C VAL A 55 -25.72 -7.15 -16.02
N ASP A 56 -25.61 -8.00 -15.01
CA ASP A 56 -26.00 -7.67 -13.62
C ASP A 56 -25.18 -6.50 -13.08
N PHE A 57 -23.87 -6.49 -13.34
CA PHE A 57 -22.97 -5.42 -12.95
C PHE A 57 -23.34 -4.06 -13.56
N ALA A 58 -23.70 -4.02 -14.85
CA ALA A 58 -24.19 -2.79 -15.47
C ALA A 58 -25.49 -2.31 -14.80
N ARG A 59 -26.41 -3.23 -14.53
CA ARG A 59 -27.76 -3.00 -14.00
C ARG A 59 -27.88 -3.07 -12.47
N THR A 60 -26.78 -2.99 -11.74
CA THR A 60 -26.83 -2.92 -10.28
C THR A 60 -26.03 -1.70 -9.82
N GLY A 61 -26.69 -0.76 -9.17
CA GLY A 61 -26.10 0.39 -8.49
C GLY A 61 -25.89 0.17 -7.00
N PHE A 62 -25.35 1.17 -6.33
CA PHE A 62 -25.14 1.14 -4.88
C PHE A 62 -26.46 1.05 -4.11
N ALA A 63 -27.48 1.83 -4.48
CA ALA A 63 -28.76 1.82 -3.76
C ALA A 63 -29.60 0.57 -3.99
N ASP A 64 -29.33 -0.20 -5.04
CA ASP A 64 -29.97 -1.50 -5.28
C ASP A 64 -29.57 -2.55 -4.23
N ARG A 65 -28.51 -2.29 -3.45
CA ARG A 65 -28.00 -3.16 -2.38
C ARG A 65 -27.90 -2.41 -1.05
N PRO A 66 -29.01 -2.23 -0.32
CA PRO A 66 -29.04 -1.44 0.92
C PRO A 66 -28.03 -1.90 2.00
N GLU A 67 -27.66 -3.19 2.02
CA GLU A 67 -26.63 -3.73 2.90
C GLU A 67 -25.24 -3.10 2.68
N MET A 68 -25.00 -2.52 1.50
CA MET A 68 -23.76 -1.79 1.22
C MET A 68 -23.61 -0.54 2.06
N LEU A 69 -24.71 0.04 2.56
CA LEU A 69 -24.68 1.18 3.46
C LEU A 69 -24.10 0.81 4.84
N ASP A 70 -24.38 -0.41 5.30
CA ASP A 70 -23.81 -0.96 6.54
C ASP A 70 -22.31 -1.21 6.36
N ASN A 71 -21.90 -1.80 5.23
CA ASN A 71 -20.48 -1.99 4.89
C ASN A 71 -19.71 -0.67 4.78
N PHE A 72 -20.30 0.34 4.13
CA PHE A 72 -19.74 1.69 4.06
C PHE A 72 -19.59 2.29 5.47
N THR A 73 -20.61 2.18 6.31
CA THR A 73 -20.60 2.71 7.68
C THR A 73 -19.54 2.02 8.53
N TYR A 74 -19.45 0.70 8.41
CA TYR A 74 -18.46 -0.11 9.08
C TYR A 74 -17.04 0.32 8.70
N GLN A 75 -16.76 0.48 7.39
CA GLN A 75 -15.46 0.92 6.91
C GLN A 75 -15.16 2.36 7.33
N ALA A 76 -16.12 3.29 7.19
CA ALA A 76 -15.96 4.69 7.59
C ALA A 76 -15.61 4.81 9.08
N THR A 77 -16.34 4.09 9.94
CA THR A 77 -16.12 4.12 11.39
C THR A 77 -14.86 3.40 11.82
N HIS A 78 -14.33 2.44 11.05
CA HIS A 78 -13.01 1.87 11.30
C HIS A 78 -11.86 2.80 10.92
N SER A 79 -12.04 3.60 9.88
CA SER A 79 -10.96 4.32 9.21
C SER A 79 -10.80 5.75 9.69
N LEU A 80 -11.91 6.45 9.90
CA LEU A 80 -11.94 7.90 10.02
C LEU A 80 -11.81 8.37 11.47
N SER A 81 -11.20 9.54 11.67
CA SER A 81 -11.17 10.19 12.98
C SER A 81 -12.56 10.71 13.36
N PRO A 82 -12.86 10.90 14.67
CA PRO A 82 -14.12 11.50 15.10
C PRO A 82 -14.39 12.86 14.43
N THR A 83 -13.33 13.64 14.18
CA THR A 83 -13.43 14.92 13.46
C THR A 83 -13.86 14.73 12.01
N SER A 84 -13.25 13.80 11.28
CA SER A 84 -13.63 13.49 9.90
C SER A 84 -15.06 12.92 9.80
N LEU A 85 -15.45 12.04 10.73
CA LEU A 85 -16.83 11.54 10.81
C LEU A 85 -17.83 12.67 11.08
N GLY A 86 -17.48 13.61 11.97
CA GLY A 86 -18.28 14.80 12.23
C GLY A 86 -18.44 15.69 10.98
N GLN A 87 -17.40 15.83 10.16
CA GLN A 87 -17.47 16.56 8.89
C GLN A 87 -18.40 15.88 7.88
N ILE A 88 -18.36 14.54 7.78
CA ILE A 88 -19.29 13.77 6.95
C ILE A 88 -20.72 13.95 7.45
N ASN A 89 -20.94 13.83 8.76
CA ASN A 89 -22.27 14.00 9.36
C ASN A 89 -22.84 15.40 9.06
N LEU A 90 -22.03 16.45 9.21
CA LEU A 90 -22.41 17.82 8.87
C LEU A 90 -22.78 17.96 7.39
N LEU A 91 -21.95 17.44 6.48
CA LEU A 91 -22.23 17.45 5.04
C LEU A 91 -23.56 16.77 4.71
N LEU A 92 -23.78 15.56 5.24
CA LEU A 92 -25.01 14.81 5.02
C LEU A 92 -26.23 15.53 5.60
N HIS A 93 -26.09 16.13 6.78
CA HIS A 93 -27.15 16.94 7.39
C HIS A 93 -27.49 18.14 6.49
N THR A 94 -26.49 18.88 6.00
CA THR A 94 -26.73 20.03 5.11
C THR A 94 -27.42 19.62 3.80
N LEU A 95 -27.01 18.50 3.19
CA LEU A 95 -27.62 17.97 1.97
C LEU A 95 -29.04 17.41 2.16
N SER A 96 -29.43 17.11 3.39
CA SER A 96 -30.77 16.58 3.72
C SER A 96 -31.87 17.66 3.65
N TYR A 97 -31.52 18.95 3.59
CA TYR A 97 -32.50 20.05 3.56
C TYR A 97 -32.33 20.92 2.32
N ALA A 98 -33.44 21.39 1.76
CA ALA A 98 -33.47 22.17 0.53
C ALA A 98 -32.56 23.41 0.55
N ALA A 99 -32.56 24.17 1.64
CA ALA A 99 -31.71 25.37 1.76
C ALA A 99 -30.21 25.02 1.80
N GLY A 100 -29.84 23.94 2.50
CA GLY A 100 -28.45 23.48 2.57
C GLY A 100 -27.96 22.89 1.25
N CYS A 101 -28.82 22.12 0.58
CA CYS A 101 -28.56 21.61 -0.77
C CYS A 101 -28.37 22.76 -1.78
N LEU A 102 -29.24 23.79 -1.74
CA LEU A 102 -29.09 24.98 -2.58
C LEU A 102 -27.76 25.68 -2.34
N LEU A 103 -27.36 25.84 -1.07
CA LEU A 103 -26.09 26.46 -0.70
C LEU A 103 -24.87 25.68 -1.24
N LEU A 104 -24.88 24.35 -1.16
CA LEU A 104 -23.73 23.52 -1.52
C LEU A 104 -23.68 23.11 -2.99
N THR A 105 -24.83 23.09 -3.66
CA THR A 105 -24.98 22.50 -5.00
C THR A 105 -25.59 23.45 -6.04
N GLY A 106 -26.20 24.55 -5.61
CA GLY A 106 -26.96 25.45 -6.48
C GLY A 106 -28.35 24.94 -6.87
N HIS A 107 -28.83 23.82 -6.30
CA HIS A 107 -30.13 23.21 -6.65
C HIS A 107 -31.12 23.24 -5.48
N ILE A 108 -32.39 23.51 -5.79
CA ILE A 108 -33.47 23.56 -4.79
C ILE A 108 -33.99 22.15 -4.55
N GLY A 109 -34.12 21.78 -3.27
CA GLY A 109 -34.64 20.48 -2.83
C GLY A 109 -33.58 19.66 -2.08
N PRO A 110 -33.94 18.71 -1.21
CA PRO A 110 -33.00 17.77 -0.62
C PRO A 110 -32.23 16.99 -1.68
N PHE A 111 -30.95 16.66 -1.43
CA PHE A 111 -30.08 16.05 -2.44
C PHE A 111 -30.61 14.71 -2.98
N ASP A 112 -31.27 13.91 -2.15
CA ASP A 112 -31.87 12.62 -2.51
C ASP A 112 -33.08 12.75 -3.46
N THR A 113 -33.68 13.93 -3.54
CA THR A 113 -34.80 14.21 -4.46
C THR A 113 -34.36 14.63 -5.86
N LEU A 114 -33.06 14.91 -6.04
CA LEU A 114 -32.51 15.30 -7.34
C LEU A 114 -32.39 14.08 -8.27
N ASP A 115 -32.62 14.28 -9.56
CA ASP A 115 -32.37 13.24 -10.56
C ASP A 115 -30.89 12.82 -10.60
N ARG A 116 -30.63 11.58 -11.04
CA ARG A 116 -29.28 11.01 -11.08
C ARG A 116 -28.31 11.87 -11.92
N PRO A 117 -28.62 12.28 -13.17
CA PRO A 117 -27.71 13.10 -13.98
C PRO A 117 -27.31 14.42 -13.30
N THR A 118 -28.22 15.02 -12.53
CA THR A 118 -27.94 16.24 -11.75
C THR A 118 -27.01 15.95 -10.58
N ARG A 119 -27.25 14.87 -9.81
CA ARG A 119 -26.34 14.43 -8.74
C ARG A 119 -24.93 14.14 -9.25
N GLU A 120 -24.82 13.45 -10.39
CA GLU A 120 -23.54 13.15 -11.04
C GLU A 120 -22.78 14.43 -11.43
N ARG A 121 -23.47 15.39 -12.08
CA ARG A 121 -22.86 16.69 -12.43
C ARG A 121 -22.37 17.46 -11.21
N ILE A 122 -23.12 17.45 -10.10
CA ILE A 122 -22.71 18.07 -8.84
C ILE A 122 -21.42 17.43 -8.31
N LEU A 123 -21.34 16.09 -8.26
CA LEU A 123 -20.15 15.38 -7.80
C LEU A 123 -18.93 15.66 -8.69
N MET A 124 -19.10 15.65 -10.01
CA MET A 124 -18.02 15.97 -10.95
C MET A 124 -17.55 17.43 -10.84
N ALA A 125 -18.47 18.36 -10.59
CA ALA A 125 -18.16 19.76 -10.31
C ALA A 125 -17.40 19.92 -8.98
N TRP A 126 -17.73 19.13 -7.95
CA TRP A 126 -17.01 19.15 -6.68
C TRP A 126 -15.59 18.60 -6.80
N LEU A 127 -15.39 17.50 -7.54
CA LEU A 127 -14.06 16.91 -7.78
C LEU A 127 -13.09 17.88 -8.49
N SER A 128 -13.61 18.77 -9.33
CA SER A 128 -12.84 19.77 -10.08
C SER A 128 -12.96 21.20 -9.51
N SER A 129 -13.65 21.36 -8.38
CA SER A 129 -13.95 22.67 -7.79
C SER A 129 -12.68 23.42 -7.40
N PRO A 130 -12.63 24.76 -7.50
CA PRO A 130 -11.54 25.55 -6.92
C PRO A 130 -11.53 25.49 -5.39
N ILE A 131 -12.64 25.12 -4.74
CA ILE A 131 -12.79 25.07 -3.27
C ILE A 131 -12.22 23.74 -2.73
N PRO A 132 -11.13 23.76 -1.94
CA PRO A 132 -10.48 22.53 -1.46
C PRO A 132 -11.38 21.63 -0.61
N LEU A 133 -12.32 22.21 0.15
CA LEU A 133 -13.23 21.45 1.01
C LEU A 133 -14.20 20.58 0.20
N LEU A 134 -14.71 21.09 -0.93
CA LEU A 134 -15.57 20.33 -1.83
C LEU A 134 -14.79 19.19 -2.50
N ARG A 135 -13.54 19.46 -2.94
CA ARG A 135 -12.66 18.41 -3.48
C ARG A 135 -12.37 17.33 -2.45
N LYS A 136 -12.05 17.70 -1.20
CA LYS A 136 -11.82 16.76 -0.10
C LYS A 136 -13.04 15.86 0.11
N GLY A 137 -14.23 16.45 0.24
CA GLY A 137 -15.48 15.72 0.44
C GLY A 137 -15.78 14.75 -0.70
N ALA A 138 -15.75 15.23 -1.94
CA ALA A 138 -16.05 14.42 -3.12
C ALA A 138 -15.01 13.30 -3.35
N SER A 139 -13.72 13.60 -3.26
CA SER A 139 -12.65 12.61 -3.45
C SER A 139 -12.68 11.54 -2.34
N GLY A 140 -12.86 11.95 -1.09
CA GLY A 140 -12.94 11.03 0.05
C GLY A 140 -14.15 10.11 -0.02
N LEU A 141 -15.34 10.65 -0.28
CA LEU A 141 -16.56 9.86 -0.45
C LEU A 141 -16.41 8.89 -1.62
N ARG A 142 -15.99 9.36 -2.80
CA ARG A 142 -15.77 8.50 -3.98
C ARG A 142 -14.85 7.34 -3.66
N GLY A 143 -13.68 7.60 -3.06
CA GLY A 143 -12.73 6.55 -2.71
C GLY A 143 -13.35 5.50 -1.78
N LEU A 144 -14.10 5.93 -0.76
CA LEU A 144 -14.75 5.02 0.19
C LEU A 144 -15.88 4.20 -0.43
N TYR A 145 -16.70 4.80 -1.31
CA TYR A 145 -17.75 4.08 -2.04
C TYR A 145 -17.19 3.03 -2.98
N LEU A 146 -16.22 3.41 -3.83
CA LEU A 146 -15.59 2.49 -4.78
C LEU A 146 -14.91 1.32 -4.05
N LEU A 147 -14.10 1.62 -3.03
CA LEU A 147 -13.43 0.58 -2.24
C LEU A 147 -14.44 -0.37 -1.58
N SER A 148 -15.47 0.17 -0.93
CA SER A 148 -16.48 -0.66 -0.25
C SER A 148 -17.26 -1.52 -1.25
N TRP A 149 -17.66 -0.96 -2.39
CA TRP A 149 -18.38 -1.68 -3.43
C TRP A 149 -17.58 -2.85 -3.98
N TYR A 150 -16.38 -2.60 -4.51
CA TYR A 150 -15.60 -3.67 -5.13
C TYR A 150 -15.07 -4.69 -4.12
N ARG A 151 -14.99 -4.34 -2.82
CA ARG A 151 -14.59 -5.26 -1.76
C ARG A 151 -15.71 -6.18 -1.28
N PHE A 152 -16.90 -5.64 -1.06
CA PHE A 152 -17.98 -6.37 -0.37
C PHE A 152 -19.11 -6.82 -1.32
N CYS A 153 -19.20 -6.27 -2.53
CA CYS A 153 -20.17 -6.70 -3.54
C CYS A 153 -19.55 -7.78 -4.43
N GLN A 154 -19.63 -9.05 -4.00
CA GLN A 154 -19.01 -10.17 -4.72
C GLN A 154 -19.42 -10.28 -6.21
N PRO A 155 -20.68 -10.09 -6.62
CA PRO A 155 -21.03 -10.12 -8.05
C PRO A 155 -20.34 -9.02 -8.86
N ALA A 156 -20.22 -7.81 -8.31
CA ALA A 156 -19.51 -6.72 -8.97
C ALA A 156 -18.01 -6.99 -9.10
N TRP A 157 -17.44 -7.61 -8.07
CA TRP A 157 -16.06 -8.08 -8.06
C TRP A 157 -15.80 -9.16 -9.13
N GLU A 158 -16.63 -10.20 -9.20
CA GLU A 158 -16.51 -11.28 -10.19
C GLU A 158 -16.74 -10.79 -11.63
N ALA A 159 -17.60 -9.80 -11.85
CA ALA A 159 -17.83 -9.20 -13.16
C ALA A 159 -16.58 -8.53 -13.76
N THR A 160 -15.62 -8.12 -12.91
CA THR A 160 -14.32 -7.62 -13.37
C THR A 160 -13.41 -8.71 -13.94
N GLY A 161 -13.81 -9.99 -13.85
CA GLY A 161 -13.01 -11.13 -14.27
C GLY A 161 -11.98 -11.60 -13.22
N TYR A 162 -11.91 -10.94 -12.05
CA TYR A 162 -11.02 -11.35 -10.97
C TYR A 162 -11.54 -12.62 -10.26
N PRO A 163 -10.67 -13.59 -9.92
CA PRO A 163 -11.06 -14.83 -9.26
C PRO A 163 -11.37 -14.62 -7.76
N ALA A 164 -12.62 -14.89 -7.36
CA ALA A 164 -13.17 -14.56 -6.04
C ALA A 164 -12.62 -15.34 -4.82
N GLY A 165 -11.64 -16.23 -4.98
CA GLY A 165 -11.05 -16.94 -3.85
C GLY A 165 -10.12 -18.10 -4.23
N PRO A 166 -9.56 -18.79 -3.22
CA PRO A 166 -8.69 -19.96 -3.37
C PRO A 166 -9.39 -21.15 -4.05
N ALA A 167 -10.66 -21.41 -3.75
CA ALA A 167 -11.40 -22.54 -4.30
C ALA A 167 -11.69 -22.46 -5.82
N THR A 168 -11.51 -21.29 -6.43
CA THR A 168 -11.63 -21.07 -7.89
C THR A 168 -10.29 -20.70 -8.52
N ASP A 169 -9.20 -20.77 -7.76
CA ASP A 169 -7.84 -20.48 -8.19
C ASP A 169 -7.21 -21.76 -8.74
N TRP A 170 -6.80 -21.75 -10.01
CA TRP A 170 -5.96 -22.81 -10.62
C TRP A 170 -4.73 -23.18 -9.78
N GLN A 171 -4.27 -22.28 -8.89
CA GLN A 171 -3.09 -22.45 -8.05
C GLN A 171 -3.36 -23.08 -6.70
N GLN A 172 -4.59 -23.11 -6.18
CA GLN A 172 -4.87 -23.83 -4.93
C GLN A 172 -4.63 -25.34 -5.11
N ALA A 173 -4.99 -25.87 -6.29
CA ALA A 173 -4.75 -27.25 -6.67
C ALA A 173 -3.25 -27.61 -6.82
N GLU A 174 -2.37 -26.62 -7.03
CA GLU A 174 -0.91 -26.80 -7.04
C GLU A 174 -0.26 -26.47 -5.68
N ALA A 175 -0.73 -25.43 -4.98
CA ALA A 175 -0.24 -25.02 -3.66
C ALA A 175 -0.48 -26.08 -2.59
N ASP A 176 -1.59 -26.83 -2.66
CA ASP A 176 -1.87 -27.95 -1.76
C ASP A 176 -0.86 -29.11 -1.92
N LYS A 177 -0.10 -29.17 -3.03
CA LYS A 177 0.92 -30.22 -3.26
C LYS A 177 2.31 -29.84 -2.71
N GLU A 178 2.57 -28.57 -2.41
CA GLU A 178 3.91 -28.06 -2.06
C GLU A 178 3.93 -27.07 -0.86
N ALA A 179 2.84 -26.93 -0.10
CA ALA A 179 2.80 -26.01 1.03
C ALA A 179 3.91 -26.33 2.05
N ALA A 180 4.71 -25.32 2.41
CA ALA A 180 5.73 -25.47 3.43
C ALA A 180 5.07 -25.76 4.79
N GLU A 181 5.60 -26.72 5.53
CA GLU A 181 5.13 -27.03 6.89
C GLU A 181 5.27 -25.78 7.77
N ALA A 182 4.14 -25.29 8.29
CA ALA A 182 4.12 -24.12 9.13
C ALA A 182 4.69 -24.45 10.52
N TYR A 183 5.43 -23.52 11.11
CA TYR A 183 5.97 -23.71 12.45
C TYR A 183 4.83 -23.73 13.49
N PRO A 184 4.80 -24.69 14.42
CA PRO A 184 3.76 -24.81 15.44
C PRO A 184 4.02 -23.80 16.58
N TYR A 185 3.63 -22.55 16.38
CA TYR A 185 3.73 -21.51 17.41
C TYR A 185 2.86 -21.82 18.63
N VAL A 186 3.43 -21.60 19.81
CA VAL A 186 2.71 -21.64 21.09
C VAL A 186 2.54 -20.21 21.58
N PHE A 187 1.30 -19.85 21.94
CA PHE A 187 0.96 -18.52 22.42
C PHE A 187 0.60 -18.55 23.90
N GLU A 188 1.07 -17.55 24.65
CA GLU A 188 0.72 -17.37 26.06
C GLU A 188 -0.80 -17.20 26.24
N ASN A 189 -1.50 -16.74 25.20
CA ASN A 189 -2.97 -16.66 25.15
C ASN A 189 -3.64 -17.96 25.62
N ASP A 190 -3.13 -19.11 25.20
CA ASP A 190 -3.72 -20.44 25.47
C ASP A 190 -3.60 -20.83 26.95
N SER A 191 -2.66 -20.20 27.67
CA SER A 191 -2.43 -20.43 29.10
C SER A 191 -3.16 -19.42 29.99
N LEU A 192 -3.84 -18.41 29.41
CA LEU A 192 -4.57 -17.40 30.18
C LEU A 192 -5.91 -17.95 30.64
N LEU A 193 -6.06 -18.15 31.95
CA LEU A 193 -7.36 -18.52 32.54
C LEU A 193 -8.40 -17.40 32.29
N PRO A 194 -9.66 -17.76 31.99
CA PRO A 194 -10.76 -16.80 31.94
C PRO A 194 -10.89 -16.02 33.25
N GLY A 195 -11.16 -14.72 33.17
CA GLY A 195 -11.37 -13.88 34.36
C GLY A 195 -11.31 -12.38 34.07
N GLU A 196 -11.77 -11.59 35.04
CA GLU A 196 -11.88 -10.12 34.91
C GLU A 196 -10.64 -9.37 35.44
N GLY A 197 -9.84 -9.98 36.33
CA GLY A 197 -8.65 -9.37 36.92
C GLY A 197 -7.49 -9.19 35.93
N PRO A 198 -6.53 -8.29 36.17
CA PRO A 198 -5.42 -8.08 35.25
C PRO A 198 -4.56 -9.34 35.06
N VAL A 199 -4.05 -9.55 33.84
CA VAL A 199 -3.00 -10.54 33.57
C VAL A 199 -1.66 -9.90 33.91
N GLU A 200 -0.81 -10.59 34.68
CA GLU A 200 0.57 -10.18 34.91
C GLU A 200 1.55 -11.17 34.29
N LEU A 201 2.48 -10.67 33.48
CA LEU A 201 3.54 -11.46 32.84
C LEU A 201 4.91 -10.86 33.15
N TYR A 202 5.95 -11.70 33.16
CA TYR A 202 7.32 -11.33 33.52
C TYR A 202 8.30 -11.86 32.47
N THR A 203 9.27 -11.02 32.10
CA THR A 203 10.28 -11.36 31.09
C THR A 203 11.57 -10.56 31.34
N ASP A 204 12.68 -10.94 30.70
CA ASP A 204 13.88 -10.11 30.68
C ASP A 204 13.73 -8.97 29.67
N ILE A 205 13.29 -9.34 28.46
CA ILE A 205 13.14 -8.43 27.33
C ILE A 205 11.69 -8.50 26.84
N LEU A 206 11.01 -7.36 26.88
CA LEU A 206 9.71 -7.20 26.23
C LEU A 206 9.89 -6.58 24.85
N VAL A 207 9.41 -7.25 23.80
CA VAL A 207 9.32 -6.71 22.44
C VAL A 207 7.86 -6.43 22.11
N VAL A 208 7.52 -5.16 21.85
CA VAL A 208 6.15 -4.71 21.56
C VAL A 208 5.97 -4.55 20.05
N GLY A 209 5.42 -5.56 19.40
CA GLY A 209 5.20 -5.69 17.97
C GLY A 209 6.10 -6.78 17.36
N SER A 210 5.51 -7.69 16.59
CA SER A 210 6.20 -8.84 15.96
C SER A 210 6.61 -8.57 14.51
N GLY A 211 6.47 -7.32 14.03
CA GLY A 211 6.79 -6.91 12.66
C GLY A 211 8.26 -7.11 12.28
N SER A 212 8.63 -6.69 11.06
CA SER A 212 9.97 -6.89 10.47
C SER A 212 11.13 -6.55 11.42
N GLY A 213 11.01 -5.48 12.19
CA GLY A 213 12.03 -5.08 13.16
C GLY A 213 11.95 -5.84 14.49
N GLY A 214 10.74 -6.00 15.03
CA GLY A 214 10.51 -6.71 16.30
C GLY A 214 10.93 -8.17 16.25
N GLY A 215 10.62 -8.87 15.16
CA GLY A 215 11.05 -10.25 14.95
C GLY A 215 12.57 -10.39 14.95
N VAL A 216 13.30 -9.52 14.24
CA VAL A 216 14.79 -9.52 14.23
C VAL A 216 15.34 -9.25 15.62
N ALA A 217 14.81 -8.25 16.32
CA ALA A 217 15.28 -7.90 17.66
C ALA A 217 15.06 -9.05 18.65
N ALA A 218 13.89 -9.68 18.61
CA ALA A 218 13.56 -10.83 19.44
C ALA A 218 14.49 -12.01 19.16
N ALA A 219 14.69 -12.37 17.89
CA ALA A 219 15.52 -13.50 17.47
C ALA A 219 16.97 -13.32 17.91
N HIS A 220 17.49 -12.10 17.78
CA HIS A 220 18.87 -11.79 18.15
C HIS A 220 19.08 -11.82 19.67
N LEU A 221 18.07 -11.48 20.47
CA LEU A 221 18.17 -11.45 21.93
C LEU A 221 17.87 -12.81 22.57
N SER A 222 16.93 -13.58 22.04
CA SER A 222 16.66 -14.95 22.50
C SER A 222 17.86 -15.88 22.25
N LYS A 223 18.54 -15.75 21.10
CA LYS A 223 19.81 -16.45 20.80
C LYS A 223 20.95 -16.15 21.79
N ARG A 224 20.83 -15.09 22.60
CA ARG A 224 21.78 -14.76 23.68
C ARG A 224 21.38 -15.35 25.03
N GLY A 225 20.38 -16.24 25.05
CA GLY A 225 19.85 -16.86 26.27
C GLY A 225 18.97 -15.94 27.11
N LEU A 226 18.51 -14.81 26.57
CA LEU A 226 17.58 -13.93 27.29
C LEU A 226 16.15 -14.46 27.19
N ASN A 227 15.40 -14.38 28.28
CA ASN A 227 13.97 -14.63 28.25
C ASN A 227 13.27 -13.47 27.52
N VAL A 228 12.74 -13.75 26.33
CA VAL A 228 12.10 -12.75 25.47
C VAL A 228 10.61 -13.05 25.34
N LEU A 229 9.78 -12.04 25.61
CA LEU A 229 8.35 -12.06 25.29
C LEU A 229 8.05 -11.07 24.16
N VAL A 230 7.53 -11.57 23.05
CA VAL A 230 7.04 -10.77 21.92
C VAL A 230 5.53 -10.62 22.03
N VAL A 231 5.04 -9.39 21.96
CA VAL A 231 3.61 -9.08 22.06
C VAL A 231 3.14 -8.43 20.77
N ASP A 232 2.08 -8.95 20.16
CA ASP A 232 1.46 -8.37 18.97
C ASP A 232 -0.03 -8.11 19.18
N LYS A 233 -0.53 -7.04 18.55
CA LYS A 233 -1.94 -6.70 18.59
C LYS A 233 -2.78 -7.47 17.58
N GLY A 234 -2.15 -7.90 16.49
CA GLY A 234 -2.78 -8.71 15.46
C GLY A 234 -2.92 -10.17 15.87
N SER A 235 -3.66 -10.93 15.08
CA SER A 235 -3.76 -12.40 15.18
C SER A 235 -2.63 -13.08 14.42
N TYR A 236 -2.27 -14.29 14.85
CA TYR A 236 -1.61 -15.27 13.98
C TYR A 236 -2.68 -15.97 13.15
N ILE A 237 -2.41 -16.11 11.85
CA ILE A 237 -3.21 -16.88 10.90
C ILE A 237 -2.29 -17.93 10.31
N HIS A 238 -2.68 -19.20 10.43
CA HIS A 238 -1.90 -20.29 9.87
C HIS A 238 -1.89 -20.20 8.34
N PRO A 239 -0.80 -20.55 7.63
CA PRO A 239 -0.74 -20.47 6.18
C PRO A 239 -1.91 -21.16 5.44
N GLY A 240 -2.34 -22.33 5.93
CA GLY A 240 -3.50 -23.05 5.39
C GLY A 240 -4.86 -22.37 5.63
N ASP A 241 -4.93 -21.40 6.55
CA ASP A 241 -6.16 -20.69 6.90
C ASP A 241 -6.28 -19.32 6.19
N TYR A 242 -5.28 -18.91 5.40
CA TYR A 242 -5.36 -17.67 4.64
C TYR A 242 -6.48 -17.77 3.60
N SER A 243 -7.44 -16.84 3.70
CA SER A 243 -8.60 -16.85 2.82
C SER A 243 -8.28 -16.55 1.36
N GLY A 244 -7.14 -15.90 1.05
CA GLY A 244 -6.81 -15.42 -0.30
C GLY A 244 -7.79 -14.39 -0.90
N ARG A 245 -8.78 -13.95 -0.11
CA ARG A 245 -9.84 -13.03 -0.52
C ARG A 245 -9.60 -11.63 0.05
N GLU A 246 -10.01 -10.61 -0.70
CA GLU A 246 -9.82 -9.23 -0.26
C GLU A 246 -10.77 -8.80 0.86
N ASP A 247 -12.02 -9.26 0.85
CA ASP A 247 -13.04 -8.94 1.87
C ASP A 247 -12.64 -9.40 3.28
N LYS A 248 -11.94 -10.53 3.38
CA LYS A 248 -11.40 -11.07 4.63
C LYS A 248 -9.96 -10.63 4.89
N GLY A 249 -9.09 -10.76 3.90
CA GLY A 249 -7.65 -10.52 4.06
C GLY A 249 -7.32 -9.11 4.55
N TYR A 250 -8.05 -8.08 4.08
CA TYR A 250 -7.87 -6.73 4.61
C TYR A 250 -8.36 -6.59 6.06
N MET A 251 -9.51 -7.17 6.38
CA MET A 251 -10.11 -7.04 7.70
C MET A 251 -9.33 -7.79 8.78
N ASP A 252 -8.76 -8.94 8.44
CA ASP A 252 -8.04 -9.79 9.38
C ASP A 252 -6.60 -9.31 9.64
N MET A 253 -5.96 -8.65 8.66
CA MET A 253 -4.51 -8.43 8.69
C MET A 253 -4.05 -6.98 8.54
N TYR A 254 -4.94 -6.00 8.38
CA TYR A 254 -4.57 -4.60 8.19
C TYR A 254 -5.18 -3.68 9.24
N GLU A 255 -4.42 -2.64 9.60
CA GLU A 255 -4.94 -1.49 10.33
C GLU A 255 -6.16 -0.92 9.61
N CYS A 256 -7.26 -0.73 10.34
CA CYS A 256 -8.49 -0.13 9.83
C CYS A 256 -9.03 -0.81 8.55
N GLY A 257 -8.81 -2.12 8.37
CA GLY A 257 -9.23 -2.82 7.14
C GLY A 257 -8.50 -2.33 5.88
N GLY A 258 -7.28 -1.81 6.03
CA GLY A 258 -6.47 -1.31 4.91
C GLY A 258 -6.85 0.10 4.43
N VAL A 259 -7.58 0.87 5.25
CA VAL A 259 -7.95 2.25 4.93
C VAL A 259 -7.60 3.15 6.12
N LEU A 260 -6.36 3.65 6.17
CA LEU A 260 -5.94 4.62 7.18
C LEU A 260 -5.57 5.96 6.51
N PRO A 261 -6.52 6.90 6.34
CA PRO A 261 -6.22 8.18 5.72
C PRO A 261 -5.45 9.12 6.64
N THR A 262 -4.73 10.07 6.05
CA THR A 262 -4.25 11.27 6.75
C THR A 262 -5.42 12.14 7.21
N GLU A 263 -5.22 13.00 8.21
CA GLU A 263 -6.29 13.86 8.73
C GLU A 263 -6.82 14.86 7.67
N ASP A 264 -5.97 15.25 6.72
CA ASP A 264 -6.41 16.02 5.54
C ASP A 264 -7.11 15.13 4.50
N GLY A 265 -7.00 13.81 4.56
CA GLY A 265 -7.59 12.85 3.63
C GLY A 265 -6.89 12.78 2.28
N SER A 266 -5.70 13.38 2.15
CA SER A 266 -4.96 13.45 0.89
C SER A 266 -4.16 12.19 0.55
N VAL A 267 -3.81 11.38 1.54
CA VAL A 267 -3.07 10.13 1.38
C VAL A 267 -3.72 9.02 2.21
N THR A 268 -3.94 7.85 1.61
CA THR A 268 -4.44 6.66 2.33
C THR A 268 -3.33 5.64 2.55
N VAL A 269 -3.21 5.15 3.78
CA VAL A 269 -2.13 4.27 4.21
C VAL A 269 -2.61 2.82 4.39
N LEU A 270 -1.81 1.88 3.88
CA LEU A 270 -1.88 0.45 4.14
C LEU A 270 -0.82 0.07 5.19
N ALA A 271 -1.26 -0.48 6.32
CA ALA A 271 -0.37 -0.95 7.38
C ALA A 271 -0.85 -2.30 7.93
N GLY A 272 0.07 -3.22 8.19
CA GLY A 272 -0.25 -4.54 8.71
C GLY A 272 -0.58 -4.55 10.20
N SER A 273 -1.58 -5.35 10.58
CA SER A 273 -2.03 -5.65 11.94
C SER A 273 -2.23 -7.17 12.10
N THR A 274 -1.16 -7.93 11.92
CA THR A 274 -1.11 -9.39 12.02
C THR A 274 0.24 -9.82 12.57
N PHE A 275 0.36 -11.04 13.08
CA PHE A 275 1.64 -11.62 13.50
C PHE A 275 2.64 -11.60 12.34
N GLY A 276 3.85 -11.05 12.58
CA GLY A 276 4.84 -10.73 11.55
C GLY A 276 4.67 -9.35 10.87
N GLY A 277 3.57 -8.65 11.15
CA GLY A 277 3.25 -7.31 10.67
C GLY A 277 3.32 -7.18 9.15
N GLY A 278 3.89 -6.08 8.67
CA GLY A 278 4.06 -5.82 7.23
C GLY A 278 4.85 -6.91 6.47
N SER A 279 5.73 -7.67 7.13
CA SER A 279 6.47 -8.76 6.47
C SER A 279 5.60 -9.96 6.09
N THR A 280 4.43 -10.10 6.73
CA THR A 280 3.43 -11.14 6.43
C THR A 280 2.63 -10.80 5.18
N ILE A 281 2.36 -9.51 4.94
CA ILE A 281 1.46 -9.02 3.87
C ILE A 281 2.16 -8.22 2.76
N ASN A 282 3.47 -8.00 2.82
CA ASN A 282 4.17 -7.29 1.75
C ASN A 282 4.31 -8.14 0.47
N TRP A 283 4.73 -7.47 -0.60
CA TRP A 283 4.86 -8.02 -1.95
C TRP A 283 6.25 -8.61 -2.23
N SER A 284 6.92 -9.14 -1.21
CA SER A 284 8.22 -9.83 -1.30
C SER A 284 9.44 -9.02 -1.78
N ALA A 285 9.25 -7.80 -2.26
CA ALA A 285 10.29 -6.91 -2.75
C ALA A 285 11.38 -6.65 -1.69
N SER A 286 12.63 -6.96 -2.05
CA SER A 286 13.79 -6.95 -1.15
C SER A 286 14.93 -6.08 -1.68
N LEU A 287 14.63 -4.81 -1.93
CA LEU A 287 15.58 -3.79 -2.38
C LEU A 287 16.42 -3.22 -1.22
N LYS A 288 17.66 -2.83 -1.53
CA LYS A 288 18.56 -2.16 -0.58
C LYS A 288 18.58 -0.64 -0.85
N PRO A 289 18.67 0.20 0.19
CA PRO A 289 18.71 1.65 0.01
C PRO A 289 20.00 2.05 -0.69
N ARG A 290 19.91 3.02 -1.61
CA ARG A 290 21.08 3.56 -2.33
C ARG A 290 22.06 4.22 -1.38
N ASP A 291 23.32 4.21 -1.77
CA ASP A 291 24.41 4.82 -0.98
C ASP A 291 24.23 6.33 -0.78
N ILE A 292 23.67 7.05 -1.76
CA ILE A 292 23.37 8.49 -1.62
C ILE A 292 22.41 8.79 -0.46
N ALA A 293 21.35 7.99 -0.31
CA ALA A 293 20.42 8.11 0.82
C ALA A 293 21.12 7.80 2.14
N ARG A 294 21.91 6.71 2.18
CA ARG A 294 22.66 6.27 3.36
C ARG A 294 23.67 7.32 3.85
N ARG A 295 24.41 7.97 2.95
CA ARG A 295 25.34 9.05 3.30
C ARG A 295 24.58 10.27 3.83
N ALA A 296 23.50 10.67 3.16
CA ALA A 296 22.65 11.76 3.63
C ALA A 296 22.14 11.51 5.06
N TRP A 297 21.77 10.27 5.39
CA TRP A 297 21.34 9.89 6.74
C TRP A 297 22.46 10.06 7.77
N SER A 298 23.66 9.59 7.43
CA SER A 298 24.84 9.69 8.29
C SER A 298 25.25 11.14 8.53
N GLU A 299 25.29 11.96 7.49
CA GLU A 299 25.74 13.36 7.55
C GLU A 299 24.72 14.26 8.23
N LYS A 300 23.45 14.18 7.83
CA LYS A 300 22.38 15.05 8.32
C LYS A 300 21.97 14.76 9.76
N TYR A 301 21.95 13.49 10.16
CA TYR A 301 21.51 13.07 11.50
C TYR A 301 22.65 12.58 12.40
N GLY A 302 23.88 12.55 11.90
CA GLY A 302 25.07 12.15 12.65
C GLY A 302 25.13 10.65 13.01
N VAL A 303 24.31 9.81 12.35
CA VAL A 303 24.26 8.36 12.62
C VAL A 303 25.21 7.62 11.67
N LYS A 304 26.49 7.58 12.04
CA LYS A 304 27.58 7.02 11.22
C LYS A 304 27.36 5.56 10.76
N TYR A 305 26.55 4.80 11.49
CA TYR A 305 26.21 3.42 11.16
C TYR A 305 25.72 3.26 9.71
N TYR A 306 24.87 4.15 9.21
CA TYR A 306 24.27 4.00 7.87
C TYR A 306 25.27 4.13 6.71
N ALA A 307 26.34 4.92 6.89
CA ALA A 307 27.43 5.04 5.93
C ALA A 307 28.56 4.01 6.16
N SER A 308 28.43 3.14 7.18
CA SER A 308 29.49 2.21 7.56
C SER A 308 29.43 0.87 6.78
N PRO A 309 30.55 0.12 6.73
CA PRO A 309 30.55 -1.27 6.28
C PRO A 309 29.61 -2.17 7.11
N ALA A 310 29.42 -1.88 8.40
CA ALA A 310 28.58 -2.69 9.28
C ALA A 310 27.10 -2.69 8.84
N PHE A 311 26.57 -1.55 8.36
CA PHE A 311 25.21 -1.53 7.82
C PHE A 311 25.11 -2.31 6.50
N THR A 312 26.16 -2.29 5.67
CA THR A 312 26.22 -3.11 4.44
C THR A 312 26.22 -4.59 4.78
N TYR A 313 26.95 -5.00 5.82
CA TYR A 313 26.94 -6.35 6.35
C TYR A 313 25.53 -6.74 6.82
N ASP A 314 24.87 -5.92 7.64
CA ASP A 314 23.54 -6.21 8.16
C ASP A 314 22.49 -6.31 7.03
N LEU A 315 22.55 -5.44 6.01
CA LEU A 315 21.72 -5.55 4.80
C LEU A 315 21.92 -6.89 4.08
N ASN A 316 23.18 -7.32 3.91
CA ASN A 316 23.50 -8.58 3.25
C ASN A 316 23.08 -9.79 4.08
N TYR A 317 23.29 -9.75 5.39
CA TYR A 317 22.91 -10.82 6.31
C TYR A 317 21.39 -11.04 6.30
N VAL A 318 20.61 -9.97 6.37
CA VAL A 318 19.14 -10.05 6.29
C VAL A 318 18.68 -10.63 4.95
N CYS A 319 19.20 -10.13 3.83
CA CYS A 319 18.88 -10.69 2.51
C CYS A 319 19.25 -12.18 2.41
N HIS A 320 20.42 -12.56 2.93
CA HIS A 320 20.87 -13.95 2.93
C HIS A 320 19.96 -14.85 3.78
N ARG A 321 19.59 -14.43 5.00
CA ARG A 321 18.69 -15.20 5.88
C ARG A 321 17.31 -15.43 5.25
N MET A 322 16.83 -14.47 4.46
CA MET A 322 15.57 -14.57 3.73
C MET A 322 15.68 -15.27 2.37
N GLY A 323 16.88 -15.67 1.95
CA GLY A 323 17.13 -16.19 0.60
C GLY A 323 16.71 -15.22 -0.50
N ALA A 324 16.85 -13.91 -0.27
CA ALA A 324 16.40 -12.88 -1.20
C ALA A 324 17.21 -12.93 -2.50
N SER A 325 16.56 -13.22 -3.62
CA SER A 325 17.24 -13.49 -4.89
C SER A 325 16.40 -13.07 -6.10
N THR A 326 17.06 -12.82 -7.23
CA THR A 326 16.43 -12.65 -8.55
C THR A 326 16.43 -13.92 -9.38
N ALA A 327 17.23 -14.94 -8.99
CA ALA A 327 17.39 -16.17 -9.77
C ALA A 327 16.08 -16.97 -9.98
N PRO A 328 15.19 -17.14 -8.99
CA PRO A 328 13.98 -17.93 -9.16
C PRO A 328 12.78 -17.10 -9.63
N ILE A 329 13.00 -15.88 -10.14
CA ILE A 329 11.89 -15.02 -10.55
C ILE A 329 11.28 -15.53 -11.85
N GLN A 330 9.97 -15.75 -11.81
CA GLN A 330 9.13 -15.86 -12.99
C GLN A 330 8.32 -14.56 -13.13
N HIS A 331 8.66 -13.74 -14.11
CA HIS A 331 7.96 -12.49 -14.36
C HIS A 331 6.57 -12.77 -14.96
N ASN A 332 5.53 -12.14 -14.42
CA ASN A 332 4.22 -12.12 -15.06
C ASN A 332 4.21 -11.15 -16.26
N LYS A 333 3.08 -11.11 -17.00
CA LYS A 333 2.92 -10.23 -18.17
C LYS A 333 3.09 -8.74 -17.81
N ALA A 334 2.52 -8.28 -16.71
CA ALA A 334 2.58 -6.88 -16.29
C ALA A 334 4.03 -6.42 -16.02
N ASN A 335 4.80 -7.20 -15.26
CA ASN A 335 6.22 -6.92 -14.98
C ASN A 335 7.08 -7.03 -16.24
N SER A 336 6.74 -7.94 -17.15
CA SER A 336 7.40 -8.04 -18.47
C SER A 336 7.14 -6.80 -19.32
N LEU A 337 5.90 -6.30 -19.36
CA LEU A 337 5.52 -5.10 -20.12
C LEU A 337 6.14 -3.81 -19.55
N LEU A 338 6.30 -3.70 -18.23
CA LEU A 338 7.12 -2.64 -17.64
C LEU A 338 8.55 -2.69 -18.18
N ALA A 339 9.20 -3.85 -18.15
CA ALA A 339 10.57 -4.01 -18.66
C ALA A 339 10.68 -3.65 -20.15
N ILE A 340 9.76 -4.15 -20.98
CA ILE A 340 9.72 -3.89 -22.42
C ILE A 340 9.56 -2.40 -22.69
N GLY A 341 8.55 -1.77 -22.09
CA GLY A 341 8.27 -0.34 -22.30
C GLY A 341 9.44 0.54 -21.86
N ALA A 342 10.04 0.23 -20.70
CA ALA A 342 11.20 0.94 -20.18
C ALA A 342 12.45 0.79 -21.06
N GLN A 343 12.77 -0.43 -21.52
CA GLN A 343 13.94 -0.67 -22.37
C GLN A 343 13.80 -0.02 -23.75
N ARG A 344 12.59 -0.02 -24.34
CA ARG A 344 12.30 0.70 -25.59
C ARG A 344 12.54 2.20 -25.48
N LEU A 345 12.51 2.77 -24.27
CA LEU A 345 12.83 4.18 -23.98
C LEU A 345 14.29 4.40 -23.54
N GLY A 346 15.10 3.34 -23.46
CA GLY A 346 16.48 3.41 -22.98
C GLY A 346 16.61 3.62 -21.46
N HIS A 347 15.58 3.30 -20.68
CA HIS A 347 15.64 3.43 -19.22
C HIS A 347 16.46 2.33 -18.56
N ALA A 348 16.98 2.65 -17.37
CA ALA A 348 17.51 1.65 -16.45
C ALA A 348 16.35 0.93 -15.74
N VAL A 349 16.25 -0.38 -15.99
CA VAL A 349 15.25 -1.27 -15.39
C VAL A 349 15.93 -2.52 -14.85
N ASP A 350 15.54 -2.94 -13.65
CA ASP A 350 16.19 -4.01 -12.91
C ASP A 350 15.15 -4.99 -12.32
N PRO A 351 15.44 -6.32 -12.32
CA PRO A 351 14.67 -7.27 -11.53
C PRO A 351 14.73 -6.97 -10.03
N VAL A 352 13.62 -7.13 -9.34
CA VAL A 352 13.51 -6.88 -7.90
C VAL A 352 13.69 -8.20 -7.14
N PRO A 353 14.73 -8.34 -6.29
CA PRO A 353 14.95 -9.55 -5.50
C PRO A 353 13.73 -9.89 -4.63
N GLN A 354 13.35 -11.17 -4.59
CA GLN A 354 12.20 -11.67 -3.85
C GLN A 354 12.65 -12.50 -2.64
N ASN A 355 12.02 -12.32 -1.48
CA ASN A 355 12.30 -13.11 -0.27
C ASN A 355 11.56 -14.47 -0.24
N SER A 356 11.64 -15.25 -1.31
CA SER A 356 10.98 -16.55 -1.43
C SER A 356 11.84 -17.75 -0.97
N GLY A 357 12.96 -17.50 -0.29
CA GLY A 357 13.85 -18.58 0.17
C GLY A 357 14.54 -19.33 -0.98
N GLY A 358 14.64 -18.73 -2.17
CA GLY A 358 15.19 -19.36 -3.37
C GLY A 358 14.18 -20.14 -4.21
N HIS A 359 12.91 -20.21 -3.80
CA HIS A 359 11.84 -20.88 -4.55
C HIS A 359 11.20 -19.94 -5.58
N VAL A 360 10.67 -20.51 -6.66
CA VAL A 360 9.75 -19.80 -7.55
C VAL A 360 8.46 -19.52 -6.78
N HIS A 361 7.98 -18.27 -6.78
CA HIS A 361 6.78 -17.88 -6.04
C HIS A 361 5.83 -17.06 -6.93
N TYR A 362 4.88 -17.74 -7.58
CA TYR A 362 4.00 -17.18 -8.60
C TYR A 362 2.53 -17.13 -8.12
N CYS A 363 2.20 -16.43 -7.01
CA CYS A 363 0.85 -16.52 -6.41
C CYS A 363 -0.12 -15.35 -6.66
N GLY A 364 0.37 -14.13 -6.91
CA GLY A 364 -0.49 -12.96 -7.14
C GLY A 364 -1.29 -12.44 -5.95
N LYS A 365 -1.13 -13.05 -4.75
CA LYS A 365 -1.98 -12.79 -3.57
C LYS A 365 -1.21 -12.55 -2.27
N CYS A 366 0.10 -12.31 -2.32
CA CYS A 366 0.93 -12.11 -1.11
C CYS A 366 0.41 -11.02 -0.15
N GLN A 367 -0.38 -10.07 -0.65
CA GLN A 367 -1.04 -9.04 0.16
C GLN A 367 -2.12 -9.57 1.11
N PHE A 368 -2.55 -10.82 0.94
CA PHE A 368 -3.53 -11.52 1.77
C PHE A 368 -2.91 -12.72 2.50
N GLY A 369 -1.61 -12.66 2.77
CA GLY A 369 -0.85 -13.76 3.35
C GLY A 369 -0.27 -14.69 2.29
N CYS A 370 0.62 -15.60 2.70
CA CYS A 370 1.27 -16.55 1.81
C CYS A 370 0.76 -17.96 2.13
N ILE A 371 -0.23 -18.44 1.36
CA ILE A 371 -0.83 -19.77 1.52
C ILE A 371 0.25 -20.87 1.42
N ALA A 372 1.17 -20.73 0.46
CA ALA A 372 2.27 -21.68 0.25
C ALA A 372 3.31 -21.70 1.39
N GLY A 373 3.31 -20.73 2.31
CA GLY A 373 4.30 -20.64 3.39
C GLY A 373 5.75 -20.37 2.96
N GLN A 374 6.01 -20.12 1.68
CA GLN A 374 7.37 -19.97 1.12
C GLN A 374 7.97 -18.57 1.34
N LYS A 375 7.13 -17.54 1.49
CA LYS A 375 7.57 -16.15 1.68
C LYS A 375 8.27 -16.00 3.03
N GLN A 376 9.55 -15.68 3.00
CA GLN A 376 10.45 -15.58 4.15
C GLN A 376 10.22 -14.27 4.95
N GLY A 377 8.97 -14.05 5.37
CA GLY A 377 8.60 -13.00 6.32
C GLY A 377 8.97 -13.36 7.76
N GLY A 378 8.58 -12.51 8.72
CA GLY A 378 8.82 -12.70 10.15
C GLY A 378 8.41 -14.08 10.68
N PRO A 379 7.20 -14.60 10.39
CA PRO A 379 6.73 -15.91 10.88
C PRO A 379 7.50 -17.12 10.32
N VAL A 380 8.17 -16.99 9.17
CA VAL A 380 8.95 -18.11 8.59
C VAL A 380 10.43 -17.99 8.97
N THR A 381 10.88 -16.79 9.34
CA THR A 381 12.28 -16.48 9.65
C THR A 381 12.51 -16.16 11.13
N TRP A 382 12.52 -14.89 11.49
CA TRP A 382 13.00 -14.41 12.78
C TRP A 382 12.11 -14.79 13.97
N LEU A 383 10.79 -14.85 13.80
CA LEU A 383 9.90 -15.27 14.88
C LEU A 383 10.05 -16.77 15.15
N ARG A 384 10.34 -17.56 14.12
CA ARG A 384 10.69 -18.98 14.27
C ARG A 384 12.01 -19.13 15.02
N ASP A 385 13.05 -18.40 14.60
CA ASP A 385 14.33 -18.35 15.33
C ASP A 385 14.11 -17.97 16.80
N THR A 386 13.18 -17.06 17.09
CA THR A 386 12.83 -16.65 18.46
C THR A 386 12.23 -17.81 19.24
N ALA A 387 11.25 -18.52 18.68
CA ALA A 387 10.57 -19.66 19.29
C ALA A 387 11.52 -20.82 19.56
N GLU A 388 12.38 -21.16 18.59
CA GLU A 388 13.37 -22.24 18.69
C GLU A 388 14.42 -21.96 19.79
N ASN A 389 14.61 -20.69 20.16
CA ASN A 389 15.48 -20.26 21.26
C ASN A 389 14.69 -19.99 22.56
N GLY A 390 13.47 -20.53 22.70
CA GLY A 390 12.67 -20.46 23.93
C GLY A 390 11.95 -19.12 24.17
N GLY A 391 11.90 -18.24 23.17
CA GLY A 391 11.10 -17.02 23.24
C GLY A 391 9.60 -17.30 23.25
N LYS A 392 8.84 -16.43 23.91
CA LYS A 392 7.39 -16.53 24.11
C LYS A 392 6.63 -15.48 23.31
N PHE A 393 5.36 -15.76 23.01
CA PHE A 393 4.53 -14.89 22.18
C PHE A 393 3.16 -14.66 22.82
N LEU A 394 2.67 -13.43 22.78
CA LEU A 394 1.29 -13.06 23.12
C LEU A 394 0.70 -12.30 21.94
N VAL A 395 -0.35 -12.82 21.31
CA VAL A 395 -1.05 -12.17 20.20
C VAL A 395 -2.36 -11.55 20.69
N LYS A 396 -3.05 -10.79 19.82
CA LYS A 396 -4.31 -10.12 20.18
C LYS A 396 -4.17 -9.26 21.44
N CYS A 397 -3.04 -8.60 21.63
CA CYS A 397 -2.77 -7.73 22.79
C CYS A 397 -2.29 -6.34 22.34
N ASP A 398 -3.13 -5.32 22.52
CA ASP A 398 -2.81 -3.92 22.20
C ASP A 398 -2.09 -3.25 23.38
N ILE A 399 -0.76 -3.15 23.30
CA ILE A 399 0.05 -2.41 24.26
C ILE A 399 -0.16 -0.91 24.07
N ARG A 400 -0.63 -0.24 25.13
CA ARG A 400 -0.96 1.19 25.09
C ARG A 400 0.17 2.06 25.60
N GLN A 401 0.90 1.65 26.63
CA GLN A 401 1.88 2.51 27.32
C GLN A 401 3.06 1.72 27.86
N VAL A 402 4.22 2.37 27.96
CA VAL A 402 5.39 1.84 28.66
C VAL A 402 5.31 2.23 30.14
N LEU A 403 5.71 1.31 31.02
CA LEU A 403 5.78 1.52 32.47
C LEU A 403 7.18 1.96 32.88
N PHE A 404 7.27 2.87 33.84
CA PHE A 404 8.52 3.44 34.34
C PHE A 404 8.67 3.25 35.85
N ASP A 405 9.92 3.18 36.30
CA ASP A 405 10.30 3.52 37.67
C ASP A 405 10.61 5.02 37.74
N ASP A 406 9.65 5.79 38.27
CA ASP A 406 9.75 7.24 38.37
C ASP A 406 10.76 7.71 39.44
N LYS A 407 11.25 6.81 40.31
CA LYS A 407 12.29 7.13 41.30
C LYS A 407 13.69 7.05 40.71
N ALA A 408 13.88 6.40 39.56
CA ALA A 408 15.17 6.27 38.90
C ALA A 408 15.56 7.56 38.13
N ASN A 409 16.82 7.99 38.24
CA ASN A 409 17.40 9.07 37.45
C ASN A 409 18.65 8.60 36.68
N PRO A 410 18.63 8.57 35.32
CA PRO A 410 17.49 8.84 34.46
C PRO A 410 16.39 7.77 34.59
N ARG A 411 15.20 8.12 34.12
CA ARG A 411 13.96 7.32 34.24
C ARG A 411 14.14 5.97 33.55
N LYS A 412 13.77 4.88 34.23
CA LYS A 412 14.01 3.51 33.77
C LYS A 412 12.70 2.83 33.36
N ALA A 413 12.61 2.34 32.13
CA ALA A 413 11.48 1.52 31.71
C ALA A 413 11.50 0.16 32.42
N THR A 414 10.34 -0.30 32.89
CA THR A 414 10.17 -1.52 33.69
C THR A 414 9.15 -2.50 33.10
N GLY A 415 8.57 -2.19 31.95
CA GLY A 415 7.52 -3.00 31.35
C GLY A 415 6.57 -2.20 30.46
N ALA A 416 5.40 -2.77 30.20
CA ALA A 416 4.33 -2.11 29.46
C ALA A 416 2.95 -2.56 29.96
N VAL A 417 1.92 -1.79 29.60
CA VAL A 417 0.52 -2.09 29.88
C VAL A 417 -0.31 -1.98 28.62
N GLY A 418 -1.25 -2.92 28.47
CA GLY A 418 -2.15 -3.02 27.33
C GLY A 418 -3.43 -3.77 27.66
N PHE A 419 -4.14 -4.18 26.61
CA PHE A 419 -5.39 -4.91 26.72
C PHE A 419 -5.45 -6.03 25.69
N LEU A 420 -6.01 -7.17 26.07
CA LEU A 420 -6.42 -8.18 25.10
C LEU A 420 -7.52 -7.59 24.20
N THR A 421 -7.40 -7.77 22.89
CA THR A 421 -8.29 -7.13 21.91
C THR A 421 -9.69 -7.72 21.91
N ASP A 422 -9.82 -9.00 22.27
CA ASP A 422 -11.08 -9.76 22.30
C ASP A 422 -11.90 -9.52 23.57
N SER A 423 -11.27 -9.61 24.74
CA SER A 423 -11.90 -9.55 26.06
C SER A 423 -11.77 -8.19 26.73
N ARG A 424 -10.94 -7.29 26.18
CA ARG A 424 -10.58 -6.00 26.78
C ARG A 424 -9.95 -6.12 28.18
N ARG A 425 -9.54 -7.33 28.56
CA ARG A 425 -8.87 -7.61 29.84
C ARG A 425 -7.51 -6.91 29.87
N LYS A 426 -7.20 -6.25 30.98
CA LYS A 426 -5.93 -5.53 31.17
C LYS A 426 -4.76 -6.52 31.26
N VAL A 427 -3.67 -6.21 30.59
CA VAL A 427 -2.41 -6.96 30.63
C VAL A 427 -1.30 -6.03 31.11
N VAL A 428 -0.56 -6.45 32.13
CA VAL A 428 0.61 -5.77 32.68
C VAL A 428 1.81 -6.68 32.50
N ILE A 429 2.84 -6.21 31.81
CA ILE A 429 4.04 -7.00 31.54
C ILE A 429 5.22 -6.30 32.17
N ARG A 430 5.98 -7.01 33.00
CA ARG A 430 7.21 -6.51 33.63
C ARG A 430 8.42 -7.04 32.89
N ALA A 431 9.32 -6.12 32.53
CA ALA A 431 10.58 -6.42 31.87
C ALA A 431 11.74 -6.05 32.79
N THR A 432 12.57 -7.03 33.17
CA THR A 432 13.66 -6.81 34.13
C THR A 432 14.85 -6.07 33.51
N LYS A 433 15.09 -6.24 32.20
CA LYS A 433 16.27 -5.71 31.48
C LYS A 433 15.93 -4.65 30.44
N ALA A 434 14.97 -4.87 29.54
CA ALA A 434 14.64 -3.86 28.51
C ALA A 434 13.23 -3.99 27.94
N VAL A 435 12.70 -2.86 27.47
CA VAL A 435 11.50 -2.75 26.61
C VAL A 435 11.92 -2.24 25.25
N ILE A 436 11.57 -2.98 24.20
CA ILE A 436 11.80 -2.62 22.80
C ILE A 436 10.45 -2.39 22.14
N VAL A 437 10.16 -1.16 21.73
CA VAL A 437 8.93 -0.84 21.00
C VAL A 437 9.20 -0.99 19.50
N ALA A 438 8.48 -1.90 18.85
CA ALA A 438 8.64 -2.28 17.45
C ALA A 438 7.27 -2.42 16.75
N SER A 439 6.33 -1.53 17.09
CA SER A 439 4.92 -1.53 16.63
C SER A 439 4.71 -0.83 15.28
N GLY A 440 5.78 -0.52 14.55
CA GLY A 440 5.75 0.18 13.27
C GLY A 440 5.60 1.70 13.40
N SER A 441 5.84 2.41 12.30
CA SER A 441 5.93 3.88 12.29
C SER A 441 4.64 4.62 12.61
N ILE A 442 3.52 3.92 12.73
CA ILE A 442 2.24 4.49 13.19
C ILE A 442 2.08 4.24 14.70
N ASN A 443 2.19 2.99 15.14
CA ASN A 443 1.84 2.64 16.52
C ASN A 443 2.98 2.80 17.52
N THR A 444 4.25 2.70 17.10
CA THR A 444 5.40 2.99 17.98
C THR A 444 5.39 4.40 18.53
N PRO A 445 5.31 5.48 17.72
CA PRO A 445 5.18 6.82 18.28
C PRO A 445 3.92 6.95 19.13
N ALA A 446 2.82 6.28 18.77
CA ALA A 446 1.59 6.34 19.55
C ALA A 446 1.74 5.73 20.96
N VAL A 447 2.43 4.59 21.11
CA VAL A 447 2.76 3.99 22.42
C VAL A 447 3.60 4.95 23.25
N LEU A 448 4.59 5.58 22.64
CA LEU A 448 5.48 6.52 23.31
C LEU A 448 4.77 7.83 23.68
N LEU A 449 3.91 8.37 22.82
CA LEU A 449 3.11 9.59 23.05
C LEU A 449 2.07 9.38 24.16
N ARG A 450 1.46 8.19 24.23
CA ARG A 450 0.55 7.84 25.33
C ARG A 450 1.27 7.70 26.66
N THR A 451 2.59 7.53 26.68
CA THR A 451 3.37 7.32 27.90
C THR A 451 3.69 8.66 28.56
N PRO A 452 3.06 9.04 29.70
CA PRO A 452 3.14 10.39 30.25
C PRO A 452 4.57 10.81 30.62
N THR A 453 5.38 9.85 31.08
CA THR A 453 6.77 10.04 31.48
C THR A 453 7.67 10.50 30.33
N LEU A 454 7.27 10.29 29.07
CA LEU A 454 8.03 10.65 27.88
C LEU A 454 7.66 12.02 27.27
N LYS A 455 6.73 12.77 27.88
CA LYS A 455 6.26 14.08 27.38
C LYS A 455 7.37 15.12 27.14
N TYR A 456 8.56 14.95 27.72
CA TYR A 456 9.71 15.82 27.48
C TYR A 456 10.30 15.66 26.08
N ASN A 457 10.19 14.48 25.47
CA ASN A 457 10.74 14.19 24.15
C ASN A 457 9.77 14.63 23.06
N LYS A 458 9.90 15.88 22.62
CA LYS A 458 9.03 16.49 21.59
C LYS A 458 9.30 16.00 20.17
N ARG A 459 10.25 15.08 19.97
CA ARG A 459 10.59 14.51 18.66
C ARG A 459 9.86 13.20 18.36
N ILE A 460 9.21 12.58 19.35
CA ILE A 460 8.36 11.41 19.14
C ILE A 460 7.21 11.78 18.20
N GLY A 461 6.99 10.94 17.18
CA GLY A 461 5.98 11.14 16.14
C GLY A 461 6.41 12.04 14.99
N LYS A 462 7.51 12.80 15.12
CA LYS A 462 7.91 13.80 14.12
C LYS A 462 8.74 13.22 12.98
N GLY A 463 8.47 13.68 11.78
CA GLY A 463 9.24 13.35 10.59
C GLY A 463 8.82 12.02 9.96
N LEU A 464 7.53 11.70 10.02
CA LEU A 464 6.94 10.56 9.32
C LEU A 464 7.22 10.68 7.81
N SER A 465 7.77 9.63 7.21
CA SER A 465 7.86 9.49 5.76
C SER A 465 6.94 8.37 5.30
N LEU A 466 6.34 8.51 4.11
CA LEU A 466 5.31 7.60 3.61
C LEU A 466 5.64 6.95 2.26
N HIS A 467 6.56 7.47 1.46
CA HIS A 467 6.63 7.19 0.03
C HIS A 467 5.25 7.30 -0.66
N PRO A 468 4.72 8.52 -0.89
CA PRO A 468 3.42 8.68 -1.50
C PRO A 468 3.41 8.14 -2.95
N VAL A 469 2.31 7.48 -3.30
CA VAL A 469 2.15 6.74 -4.56
C VAL A 469 0.93 7.22 -5.31
N THR A 470 1.05 7.46 -6.60
CA THR A 470 -0.08 7.54 -7.54
C THR A 470 0.12 6.57 -8.70
N CYS A 471 -0.87 6.48 -9.59
CA CYS A 471 -0.97 5.40 -10.57
C CYS A 471 -1.19 5.89 -12.00
N VAL A 472 -0.71 5.11 -12.96
CA VAL A 472 -1.07 5.18 -14.39
C VAL A 472 -1.48 3.78 -14.83
N THR A 473 -2.59 3.66 -15.55
CA THR A 473 -3.12 2.38 -16.03
C THR A 473 -3.09 2.34 -17.55
N GLY A 474 -2.56 1.26 -18.10
CA GLY A 474 -2.65 0.93 -19.53
C GLY A 474 -3.66 -0.18 -19.76
N TYR A 475 -4.40 -0.08 -20.86
CA TYR A 475 -5.30 -1.13 -21.36
C TYR A 475 -4.74 -1.70 -22.66
N TYR A 476 -4.93 -3.00 -22.88
CA TYR A 476 -4.32 -3.74 -23.97
C TYR A 476 -5.37 -4.56 -24.73
N ASP A 477 -5.11 -4.83 -26.01
CA ASP A 477 -6.02 -5.60 -26.85
C ASP A 477 -5.90 -7.12 -26.62
N PHE A 478 -5.15 -7.53 -25.59
CA PHE A 478 -4.89 -8.92 -25.21
C PHE A 478 -4.90 -9.10 -23.68
N PRO A 479 -5.18 -10.32 -23.17
CA PRO A 479 -5.24 -10.57 -21.74
C PRO A 479 -3.93 -10.32 -21.01
N ILE A 480 -4.01 -9.60 -19.90
CA ILE A 480 -2.91 -9.32 -18.97
C ILE A 480 -3.06 -10.11 -17.67
N ASN A 481 -4.28 -10.16 -17.10
CA ASN A 481 -4.61 -10.74 -15.80
C ASN A 481 -3.70 -10.18 -14.68
N PRO A 482 -3.88 -8.91 -14.28
CA PRO A 482 -2.94 -8.20 -13.38
C PRO A 482 -2.84 -8.77 -11.96
N TRP A 483 -3.68 -9.75 -11.62
CA TRP A 483 -3.66 -10.47 -10.34
C TRP A 483 -2.80 -11.74 -10.37
N GLU A 484 -2.22 -12.14 -11.50
CA GLU A 484 -1.43 -13.38 -11.60
C GLU A 484 0.06 -13.17 -11.31
N GLY A 485 0.70 -14.13 -10.65
CA GLY A 485 2.16 -14.21 -10.54
C GLY A 485 2.82 -13.29 -9.52
N GLY A 486 4.14 -13.08 -9.65
CA GLY A 486 4.88 -12.22 -8.71
C GLY A 486 4.42 -10.76 -8.79
N LEU A 487 3.92 -10.21 -7.67
CA LEU A 487 3.29 -8.87 -7.64
C LEU A 487 4.25 -7.77 -8.14
N LEU A 488 5.44 -7.71 -7.56
CA LEU A 488 6.45 -6.67 -7.84
C LEU A 488 7.80 -7.36 -8.06
N THR A 489 8.11 -7.65 -9.33
CA THR A 489 9.34 -8.34 -9.74
C THR A 489 10.23 -7.49 -10.63
N MET A 490 9.78 -6.31 -11.06
CA MET A 490 10.51 -5.39 -11.93
C MET A 490 10.40 -3.95 -11.42
N VAL A 491 11.48 -3.17 -11.54
CA VAL A 491 11.50 -1.74 -11.18
C VAL A 491 12.24 -0.91 -12.23
N ASP A 492 11.64 0.20 -12.63
CA ASP A 492 12.28 1.24 -13.44
C ASP A 492 12.82 2.37 -12.54
N ASN A 493 14.06 2.76 -12.81
CA ASN A 493 14.84 3.72 -12.02
C ASN A 493 15.04 5.07 -12.73
N ALA A 494 14.41 5.30 -13.89
CA ALA A 494 14.67 6.47 -14.74
C ALA A 494 14.35 7.80 -14.04
N CYS A 495 13.42 7.79 -13.08
CA CYS A 495 13.01 8.97 -12.32
C CYS A 495 13.62 9.04 -10.90
N GLU A 496 14.66 8.25 -10.59
CA GLU A 496 15.27 8.24 -9.25
C GLU A 496 15.98 9.57 -8.92
N PHE A 497 16.50 10.27 -9.94
CA PHE A 497 17.31 11.49 -9.81
C PHE A 497 16.66 12.73 -10.44
N ILE A 498 15.32 12.85 -10.33
CA ILE A 498 14.62 14.10 -10.71
C ILE A 498 15.23 15.30 -9.97
N ASP A 499 15.49 15.13 -8.67
CA ASP A 499 16.47 15.94 -7.94
C ASP A 499 17.84 15.22 -7.95
N PRO A 500 18.93 15.88 -8.36
CA PRO A 500 20.28 15.31 -8.36
C PRO A 500 20.77 14.82 -6.99
N THR A 501 20.19 15.28 -5.89
CA THR A 501 20.48 14.83 -4.52
C THR A 501 19.75 13.53 -4.13
N GLY A 502 19.01 12.93 -5.07
CA GLY A 502 18.36 11.64 -4.92
C GLY A 502 16.91 11.70 -4.42
N TRP A 503 16.22 12.83 -4.62
CA TRP A 503 14.77 12.94 -4.40
C TRP A 503 14.04 12.77 -5.73
N GLY A 504 13.38 11.63 -5.89
CA GLY A 504 12.74 11.24 -7.15
C GLY A 504 11.69 10.18 -6.90
N CYS A 505 11.43 9.35 -7.91
CA CYS A 505 10.54 8.21 -7.78
C CYS A 505 11.08 6.96 -8.48
N LYS A 506 10.51 5.82 -8.09
CA LYS A 506 10.64 4.55 -8.80
C LYS A 506 9.31 4.20 -9.43
N ILE A 507 9.36 3.49 -10.56
CA ILE A 507 8.17 3.01 -11.24
C ILE A 507 8.13 1.49 -11.14
N GLU A 508 7.05 0.97 -10.59
CA GLU A 508 6.89 -0.45 -10.27
C GLU A 508 5.50 -0.92 -10.71
N VAL A 509 5.28 -2.22 -10.75
CA VAL A 509 3.95 -2.80 -11.00
C VAL A 509 3.20 -2.91 -9.69
N ILE A 510 1.91 -2.54 -9.71
CA ILE A 510 0.96 -2.99 -8.70
C ILE A 510 0.20 -4.18 -9.26
N ALA A 511 0.25 -5.29 -8.55
CA ALA A 511 -0.70 -6.36 -8.79
C ALA A 511 -1.83 -6.19 -7.78
N SER A 512 -2.93 -5.65 -8.29
CA SER A 512 -4.05 -5.19 -7.48
C SER A 512 -5.13 -6.25 -7.38
N SER A 513 -5.94 -6.14 -6.34
CA SER A 513 -7.30 -6.67 -6.35
C SER A 513 -8.27 -5.53 -6.74
N PRO A 514 -9.49 -5.82 -7.21
CA PRO A 514 -10.41 -4.78 -7.69
C PRO A 514 -10.75 -3.69 -6.68
N SER A 515 -10.82 -4.01 -5.38
CA SER A 515 -11.04 -2.98 -4.34
C SER A 515 -9.90 -1.97 -4.20
N ILE A 516 -8.65 -2.39 -4.46
CA ILE A 516 -7.51 -1.46 -4.54
C ILE A 516 -7.43 -0.79 -5.90
N HIS A 517 -7.74 -1.48 -7.00
CA HIS A 517 -7.64 -0.90 -8.35
C HIS A 517 -8.62 0.25 -8.54
N SER A 518 -9.89 0.05 -8.16
CA SER A 518 -11.01 0.94 -8.51
C SER A 518 -10.83 2.42 -8.12
N PRO A 519 -10.23 2.80 -6.97
CA PRO A 519 -10.05 4.21 -6.64
C PRO A 519 -8.90 4.89 -7.40
N TYR A 520 -7.99 4.13 -8.03
CA TYR A 520 -6.85 4.66 -8.81
C TYR A 520 -7.11 4.71 -10.31
N VAL A 521 -8.19 4.07 -10.79
CA VAL A 521 -8.61 4.19 -12.18
C VAL A 521 -9.12 5.60 -12.45
N ALA A 522 -8.89 6.10 -13.67
CA ALA A 522 -9.45 7.38 -14.10
C ALA A 522 -10.97 7.41 -13.88
N TYR A 523 -11.43 8.51 -13.30
CA TYR A 523 -12.84 8.74 -12.98
C TYR A 523 -13.30 10.06 -13.59
N ASP A 524 -13.88 9.96 -14.78
CA ASP A 524 -14.47 11.03 -15.59
C ASP A 524 -16.00 11.07 -15.44
N ASN A 525 -16.65 9.92 -15.42
CA ASN A 525 -18.05 9.76 -15.07
C ASN A 525 -18.31 8.31 -14.60
N PRO A 526 -19.39 8.04 -13.86
CA PRO A 526 -19.67 6.72 -13.33
C PRO A 526 -19.87 5.62 -14.40
N VAL A 527 -20.43 5.95 -15.57
CA VAL A 527 -20.66 5.00 -16.68
C VAL A 527 -19.31 4.49 -17.21
N ASN A 528 -18.40 5.41 -17.51
CA ASN A 528 -17.04 5.10 -17.95
C ASN A 528 -16.24 4.37 -16.88
N HIS A 529 -16.47 4.65 -15.60
CA HIS A 529 -15.85 3.89 -14.52
C HIS A 529 -16.27 2.41 -14.58
N LYS A 530 -17.57 2.10 -14.70
CA LYS A 530 -18.05 0.71 -14.87
C LYS A 530 -17.45 0.05 -16.13
N ALA A 531 -17.45 0.75 -17.25
CA ALA A 531 -16.86 0.25 -18.51
C ALA A 531 -15.37 -0.12 -18.33
N ARG A 532 -14.59 0.74 -17.65
CA ARG A 532 -13.17 0.48 -17.37
C ARG A 532 -12.95 -0.71 -16.44
N MET A 533 -13.83 -0.93 -15.47
CA MET A 533 -13.73 -2.06 -14.54
C MET A 533 -14.02 -3.40 -15.21
N LEU A 534 -14.78 -3.45 -16.30
CA LEU A 534 -14.93 -4.67 -17.12
C LEU A 534 -13.68 -5.00 -17.94
N LYS A 535 -12.85 -4.00 -18.24
CA LYS A 535 -11.55 -4.17 -18.94
C LYS A 535 -10.41 -4.60 -18.01
N TYR A 536 -10.68 -4.86 -16.73
CA TYR A 536 -9.67 -5.19 -15.74
C TYR A 536 -8.73 -6.37 -16.10
N PRO A 537 -9.21 -7.47 -16.74
CA PRO A 537 -8.32 -8.56 -17.16
C PRO A 537 -7.34 -8.14 -18.28
N HIS A 538 -7.62 -7.04 -18.97
CA HIS A 538 -6.85 -6.48 -20.08
C HIS A 538 -6.07 -5.22 -19.69
N SER A 539 -5.94 -4.95 -18.39
CA SER A 539 -5.21 -3.79 -17.89
C SER A 539 -4.10 -4.20 -16.94
N PHE A 540 -3.13 -3.30 -16.77
CA PHE A 540 -2.32 -3.27 -15.56
C PHE A 540 -1.93 -1.85 -15.22
N THR A 541 -1.54 -1.67 -13.97
CA THR A 541 -1.25 -0.36 -13.41
C THR A 541 0.21 -0.27 -12.99
N LEU A 542 0.84 0.84 -13.35
CA LEU A 542 2.14 1.25 -12.84
C LEU A 542 1.96 2.20 -11.66
N ILE A 543 2.69 1.94 -10.58
CA ILE A 543 2.79 2.84 -9.43
C ILE A 543 4.00 3.76 -9.58
N VAL A 544 3.83 5.01 -9.18
CA VAL A 544 4.89 6.02 -9.10
C VAL A 544 5.23 6.22 -7.64
N LEU A 545 6.28 5.56 -7.17
CA LEU A 545 6.69 5.54 -5.77
C LEU A 545 7.68 6.68 -5.48
N VAL A 546 7.24 7.75 -4.84
CA VAL A 546 8.09 8.92 -4.55
C VAL A 546 8.91 8.69 -3.29
N ARG A 547 10.21 9.01 -3.31
CA ARG A 547 10.99 9.18 -2.07
C ARG A 547 10.67 10.57 -1.52
N ASP A 548 9.87 10.64 -0.46
CA ASP A 548 9.39 11.91 0.07
C ASP A 548 10.42 12.64 0.93
N ARG A 549 10.65 13.91 0.59
CA ARG A 549 11.62 14.78 1.26
C ARG A 549 11.05 15.43 2.52
N ASP A 550 9.83 15.95 2.39
CA ASP A 550 9.19 16.75 3.43
C ASP A 550 8.18 15.88 4.18
N GLY A 551 8.60 15.37 5.34
CA GLY A 551 7.81 14.44 6.14
C GLY A 551 6.65 15.09 6.90
N GLY A 552 5.81 14.24 7.49
CA GLY A 552 4.69 14.62 8.35
C GLY A 552 4.93 14.24 9.81
N GLU A 553 3.85 13.93 10.52
CA GLU A 553 3.91 13.44 11.89
C GLU A 553 2.79 12.47 12.23
N VAL A 554 3.03 11.69 13.29
CA VAL A 554 2.02 10.90 13.99
C VAL A 554 1.65 11.60 15.27
N VAL A 555 0.34 11.79 15.48
CA VAL A 555 -0.25 12.30 16.72
C VAL A 555 -1.20 11.26 17.31
N ILE A 556 -1.74 11.53 18.49
CA ILE A 556 -2.81 10.73 19.08
C ILE A 556 -4.07 11.59 19.24
N ASP A 557 -5.23 11.02 18.97
CA ASP A 557 -6.52 11.70 19.19
C ASP A 557 -6.98 11.63 20.66
N GLY A 558 -8.18 12.14 20.95
CA GLY A 558 -8.76 12.12 22.30
C GLY A 558 -9.01 10.72 22.88
N ASN A 559 -9.08 9.68 22.02
CA ASN A 559 -9.17 8.28 22.44
C ASN A 559 -7.79 7.63 22.61
N GLY A 560 -6.72 8.37 22.29
CA GLY A 560 -5.33 7.90 22.29
C GLY A 560 -4.96 7.10 21.05
N ASP A 561 -5.79 7.07 20.01
CA ASP A 561 -5.56 6.33 18.78
C ASP A 561 -4.65 7.14 17.84
N ALA A 562 -3.78 6.45 17.08
CA ALA A 562 -2.79 7.09 16.23
C ALA A 562 -3.45 7.77 15.02
N ARG A 563 -3.05 9.01 14.73
CA ARG A 563 -3.51 9.80 13.57
C ARG A 563 -2.34 10.36 12.79
N LEU A 564 -2.54 10.53 11.49
CA LEU A 564 -1.48 10.89 10.54
C LEU A 564 -1.68 12.32 10.04
N ASN A 565 -0.77 13.22 10.38
CA ASN A 565 -0.71 14.56 9.80
C ASN A 565 0.38 14.58 8.74
N TYR A 566 -0.01 14.38 7.48
CA TYR A 566 0.89 14.35 6.34
C TYR A 566 0.18 14.90 5.11
N SER A 567 0.90 15.64 4.28
CA SER A 567 0.42 16.11 2.99
C SER A 567 1.60 16.12 2.01
N VAL A 568 1.38 15.65 0.78
CA VAL A 568 2.45 15.55 -0.22
C VAL A 568 2.96 16.95 -0.56
N SER A 569 4.26 17.20 -0.37
CA SER A 569 4.85 18.52 -0.56
C SER A 569 4.86 18.98 -2.02
N LYS A 570 5.11 20.27 -2.25
CA LYS A 570 5.27 20.79 -3.64
C LYS A 570 6.42 20.10 -4.37
N HIS A 571 7.50 19.80 -3.67
CA HIS A 571 8.66 19.11 -4.23
C HIS A 571 8.28 17.67 -4.61
N ASP A 572 7.69 16.93 -3.67
CA ASP A 572 7.35 15.51 -3.89
C ASP A 572 6.29 15.35 -4.98
N ARG A 573 5.34 16.29 -5.10
CA ARG A 573 4.38 16.33 -6.22
C ARG A 573 5.05 16.54 -7.58
N ALA A 574 6.16 17.28 -7.65
CA ALA A 574 6.89 17.47 -8.90
C ALA A 574 7.60 16.17 -9.32
N SER A 575 8.22 15.47 -8.37
CA SER A 575 8.80 14.13 -8.60
C SER A 575 7.73 13.12 -9.01
N MET A 576 6.56 13.17 -8.38
CA MET A 576 5.41 12.34 -8.75
C MET A 576 4.93 12.62 -10.17
N LEU A 577 4.85 13.89 -10.59
CA LEU A 577 4.41 14.28 -11.93
C LEU A 577 5.40 13.78 -12.99
N ALA A 578 6.71 13.89 -12.73
CA ALA A 578 7.72 13.34 -13.62
C ALA A 578 7.57 11.83 -13.79
N GLY A 579 7.32 11.10 -12.70
CA GLY A 579 7.04 9.67 -12.76
C GLY A 579 5.74 9.32 -13.49
N VAL A 580 4.67 10.11 -13.34
CA VAL A 580 3.42 9.91 -14.09
C VAL A 580 3.67 10.03 -15.60
N LEU A 581 4.38 11.07 -16.04
CA LEU A 581 4.72 11.26 -17.46
C LEU A 581 5.57 10.11 -18.01
N ARG A 582 6.52 9.64 -17.21
CA ARG A 582 7.37 8.50 -17.56
C ARG A 582 6.57 7.20 -17.66
N SER A 583 5.64 6.97 -16.73
CA SER A 583 4.74 5.80 -16.78
C SER A 583 3.82 5.82 -18.00
N THR A 584 3.39 7.00 -18.49
CA THR A 584 2.60 7.05 -19.73
C THR A 584 3.43 6.68 -20.96
N GLU A 585 4.69 7.11 -21.01
CA GLU A 585 5.64 6.70 -22.06
C GLU A 585 5.87 5.20 -22.02
N ILE A 586 6.07 4.61 -20.83
CA ILE A 586 6.28 3.17 -20.67
C ILE A 586 5.07 2.39 -21.19
N HIS A 587 3.83 2.77 -20.84
CA HIS A 587 2.63 2.11 -21.35
C HIS A 587 2.48 2.25 -22.87
N LEU A 588 2.75 3.43 -23.42
CA LEU A 588 2.72 3.66 -24.87
C LEU A 588 3.73 2.76 -25.58
N MET A 589 4.95 2.69 -25.06
CA MET A 589 6.00 1.86 -25.63
C MET A 589 5.77 0.38 -25.36
N ALA A 590 5.04 -0.01 -24.32
CA ALA A 590 4.60 -1.40 -24.09
C ALA A 590 3.45 -1.82 -25.01
N GLY A 591 2.87 -0.90 -25.78
CA GLY A 591 1.81 -1.18 -26.75
C GLY A 591 0.40 -1.18 -26.16
N ALA A 592 0.15 -0.35 -25.15
CA ALA A 592 -1.20 -0.11 -24.67
C ALA A 592 -2.08 0.48 -25.80
N SER A 593 -3.34 0.05 -25.90
CA SER A 593 -4.35 0.66 -26.78
C SER A 593 -4.95 1.92 -26.14
N GLU A 594 -5.00 1.97 -24.81
CA GLU A 594 -5.44 3.14 -24.05
C GLU A 594 -4.56 3.37 -22.82
N ILE A 595 -4.38 4.64 -22.44
CA ILE A 595 -3.59 5.05 -21.27
C ILE A 595 -4.38 6.06 -20.46
N ALA A 596 -4.51 5.81 -19.16
CA ALA A 596 -5.28 6.64 -18.25
C ALA A 596 -4.47 6.96 -16.99
N THR A 597 -4.48 8.23 -16.58
CA THR A 597 -3.88 8.70 -15.31
C THR A 597 -4.96 8.81 -14.23
N ALA A 598 -4.58 8.68 -12.96
CA ALA A 598 -5.50 8.90 -11.84
C ALA A 598 -5.95 10.37 -11.65
N GLN A 599 -5.43 11.32 -12.45
CA GLN A 599 -5.75 12.74 -12.37
C GLN A 599 -7.16 13.06 -12.85
N ILE A 600 -7.90 13.84 -12.06
CA ILE A 600 -9.21 14.39 -12.42
C ILE A 600 -9.04 15.48 -13.47
N GLY A 601 -9.86 15.40 -14.53
CA GLY A 601 -9.84 16.36 -15.64
C GLY A 601 -8.77 16.07 -16.70
N VAL A 602 -8.09 14.93 -16.63
CA VAL A 602 -7.24 14.40 -17.71
C VAL A 602 -8.01 13.29 -18.45
N PRO A 603 -8.30 13.43 -19.75
CA PRO A 603 -8.99 12.39 -20.51
C PRO A 603 -8.08 11.17 -20.74
N THR A 604 -8.67 10.01 -21.03
CA THR A 604 -7.93 8.83 -21.50
C THR A 604 -7.26 9.13 -22.85
N PHE A 605 -6.02 8.69 -23.02
CA PHE A 605 -5.35 8.69 -24.32
C PHE A 605 -5.63 7.39 -25.06
N HIS A 606 -6.02 7.48 -26.33
CA HIS A 606 -6.20 6.34 -27.22
C HIS A 606 -5.06 6.31 -28.23
N THR A 607 -4.28 5.23 -28.26
CA THR A 607 -3.06 5.13 -29.08
C THR A 607 -3.37 4.83 -30.54
N ARG A 608 -4.52 4.20 -30.79
CA ARG A 608 -5.11 4.00 -32.11
C ARG A 608 -6.41 4.81 -32.17
N SER A 609 -6.70 5.42 -33.31
CA SER A 609 -8.02 6.03 -33.51
C SER A 609 -9.07 4.96 -33.26
N ALA A 610 -9.97 5.18 -32.29
CA ALA A 610 -11.06 4.25 -32.03
C ALA A 610 -11.75 3.89 -33.36
N PRO A 611 -12.09 2.62 -33.62
CA PRO A 611 -12.94 2.32 -34.76
C PRO A 611 -14.19 3.18 -34.60
N ARG A 612 -14.44 4.07 -35.57
CA ARG A 612 -15.63 4.93 -35.58
C ARG A 612 -16.83 4.02 -35.38
N SER A 613 -17.47 4.07 -34.22
CA SER A 613 -18.79 3.49 -34.03
C SER A 613 -19.70 4.18 -35.04
N THR A 614 -20.26 3.40 -35.95
CA THR A 614 -21.32 3.85 -36.86
C THR A 614 -22.57 4.09 -36.01
N GLY A 615 -22.67 5.29 -35.44
CA GLY A 615 -23.75 5.62 -34.51
C GLY A 615 -23.69 7.06 -34.06
N SER A 616 -23.75 8.01 -35.00
CA SER A 616 -24.08 9.40 -34.72
C SER A 616 -24.86 9.96 -35.91
N LEU A 617 -26.01 10.54 -35.58
CA LEU A 617 -27.05 11.03 -36.49
C LEU A 617 -26.53 12.02 -37.54
N ASN A 618 -26.99 11.81 -38.76
CA ASN A 618 -26.98 12.66 -39.95
C ASN A 618 -26.54 14.12 -39.76
N ALA A 619 -25.42 14.47 -40.39
CA ALA A 619 -25.23 15.76 -41.04
C ALA A 619 -24.68 15.51 -42.45
N GLN A 620 -25.53 15.69 -43.45
CA GLN A 620 -25.14 15.69 -44.86
C GLN A 620 -24.07 16.76 -45.10
N THR A 621 -22.89 16.36 -45.57
CA THR A 621 -21.97 17.27 -46.27
C THR A 621 -21.35 16.56 -47.46
N ASN A 622 -21.28 17.31 -48.56
CA ASN A 622 -21.10 16.86 -49.93
C ASN A 622 -19.74 16.18 -50.18
N GLY A 623 -19.77 15.21 -51.10
CA GLY A 623 -18.64 14.38 -51.47
C GLY A 623 -17.44 15.16 -51.99
N ILE A 624 -16.29 14.90 -51.37
CA ILE A 624 -14.97 14.89 -52.00
C ILE A 624 -14.21 13.71 -51.36
N ALA A 625 -13.88 12.70 -52.16
CA ALA A 625 -13.02 11.60 -51.71
C ALA A 625 -11.63 12.16 -51.34
N PRO A 626 -11.10 11.89 -50.14
CA PRO A 626 -9.73 12.25 -49.83
C PRO A 626 -8.81 11.36 -50.66
N LYS A 627 -8.04 11.98 -51.57
CA LYS A 627 -6.89 11.32 -52.20
C LYS A 627 -5.94 10.89 -51.08
N THR A 628 -5.81 9.58 -50.89
CA THR A 628 -4.74 8.97 -50.11
C THR A 628 -3.42 9.42 -50.73
N ALA A 629 -2.69 10.28 -50.02
CA ALA A 629 -1.29 10.53 -50.34
C ALA A 629 -0.53 9.28 -49.90
N VAL A 630 -0.12 8.46 -50.87
CA VAL A 630 0.93 7.47 -50.67
C VAL A 630 2.21 8.27 -50.42
N ILE A 631 2.75 8.21 -49.20
CA ILE A 631 4.07 8.76 -48.88
C ILE A 631 5.09 7.71 -49.33
N PRO A 632 5.92 7.97 -50.36
CA PRO A 632 6.96 7.04 -50.75
C PRO A 632 7.98 6.91 -49.61
N GLY A 633 8.28 5.68 -49.20
CA GLY A 633 9.29 5.37 -48.17
C GLY A 633 8.76 4.89 -46.81
N LEU A 634 7.45 4.74 -46.61
CA LEU A 634 6.93 4.09 -45.38
C LEU A 634 7.14 2.57 -45.41
N ASP A 635 7.11 1.96 -46.61
CA ASP A 635 7.42 0.54 -46.80
C ASP A 635 8.92 0.23 -46.68
N ASP A 636 9.79 1.23 -46.90
CA ASP A 636 11.25 1.07 -46.86
C ASP A 636 11.84 1.12 -45.43
N ILE A 637 11.08 1.61 -44.43
CA ILE A 637 11.51 1.57 -43.02
C ILE A 637 11.47 0.13 -42.48
N ASN A 638 10.64 -0.74 -43.06
CA ASN A 638 10.52 -2.14 -42.64
C ASN A 638 11.50 -3.09 -43.36
N ALA A 639 12.11 -2.68 -44.48
CA ALA A 639 12.91 -3.59 -45.33
C ALA A 639 14.43 -3.40 -45.22
N ALA A 640 14.91 -2.28 -44.67
CA ALA A 640 16.34 -1.95 -44.65
C ALA A 640 16.81 -1.54 -43.25
N ASN A 641 16.75 -2.47 -42.30
CA ASN A 641 17.54 -2.38 -41.08
C ASN A 641 17.65 -3.77 -40.44
N SER A 642 18.87 -4.28 -40.37
CA SER A 642 19.29 -5.37 -39.48
C SER A 642 19.22 -4.92 -38.02
N LEU A 643 18.12 -4.30 -37.60
CA LEU A 643 17.85 -3.99 -36.21
C LEU A 643 17.38 -5.28 -35.55
N PRO A 644 17.99 -5.71 -34.43
CA PRO A 644 17.59 -6.92 -33.74
C PRO A 644 16.09 -6.90 -33.45
N THR A 645 15.43 -8.04 -33.57
CA THR A 645 14.03 -8.17 -33.20
C THR A 645 13.86 -7.79 -31.73
N LEU A 646 12.65 -7.38 -31.34
CA LEU A 646 12.42 -6.92 -29.97
C LEU A 646 12.73 -8.00 -28.91
N SER A 647 12.54 -9.28 -29.24
CA SER A 647 12.97 -10.41 -28.40
C SER A 647 14.50 -10.53 -28.28
N GLU A 648 15.26 -10.09 -29.28
CA GLU A 648 16.74 -10.07 -29.28
C GLU A 648 17.33 -8.91 -28.45
N THR A 649 16.52 -7.88 -28.13
CA THR A 649 16.97 -6.69 -27.36
C THR A 649 16.73 -6.77 -25.86
N ILE A 650 15.83 -7.64 -25.41
CA ILE A 650 15.50 -7.78 -23.99
C ILE A 650 16.49 -8.70 -23.32
N LYS A 651 17.44 -8.09 -22.60
CA LYS A 651 18.54 -8.80 -21.93
C LYS A 651 18.19 -9.30 -20.53
N ILE A 652 16.94 -9.17 -20.09
CA ILE A 652 16.52 -9.56 -18.74
C ILE A 652 15.97 -11.00 -18.79
N PRO A 653 16.60 -11.97 -18.11
CA PRO A 653 16.13 -13.36 -18.08
C PRO A 653 14.68 -13.47 -17.59
N GLY A 654 13.90 -14.34 -18.24
CA GLY A 654 12.51 -14.63 -17.84
C GLY A 654 11.46 -13.59 -18.23
N VAL A 655 11.85 -12.48 -18.88
CA VAL A 655 10.89 -11.52 -19.47
C VAL A 655 10.33 -12.08 -20.77
N THR A 656 9.01 -12.13 -20.88
CA THR A 656 8.31 -12.60 -22.08
C THR A 656 7.72 -11.44 -22.87
N VAL A 657 7.92 -11.39 -24.18
CA VAL A 657 7.32 -10.39 -25.08
C VAL A 657 6.05 -10.94 -25.70
N PRO A 658 4.87 -10.35 -25.42
CA PRO A 658 3.68 -10.69 -26.19
C PRO A 658 3.86 -10.24 -27.65
N GLU A 659 3.66 -11.13 -28.62
CA GLU A 659 3.77 -10.80 -30.06
C GLU A 659 2.87 -9.62 -30.47
N ALA A 660 1.74 -9.44 -29.79
CA ALA A 660 0.80 -8.34 -30.00
C ALA A 660 1.27 -6.98 -29.42
N SER A 661 2.38 -6.91 -28.69
CA SER A 661 2.91 -5.67 -28.10
C SER A 661 3.61 -4.81 -29.15
N ILE A 662 2.84 -3.92 -29.79
CA ILE A 662 3.33 -2.97 -30.79
C ILE A 662 3.53 -1.59 -30.14
N PRO A 663 4.75 -1.02 -30.13
CA PRO A 663 4.99 0.29 -29.51
C PRO A 663 4.27 1.42 -30.24
N GLY A 664 3.78 2.41 -29.49
CA GLY A 664 3.30 3.68 -30.05
C GLY A 664 4.43 4.68 -30.30
N ASP A 665 4.07 5.87 -30.80
CA ASP A 665 5.02 6.97 -31.06
C ASP A 665 4.94 8.06 -29.96
N PRO A 666 5.94 8.16 -29.06
CA PRO A 666 5.98 9.17 -27.99
C PRO A 666 6.23 10.59 -28.51
N THR A 667 6.62 10.75 -29.77
CA THR A 667 6.83 12.05 -30.42
C THR A 667 5.59 12.54 -31.16
N SER A 668 4.56 11.70 -31.28
CA SER A 668 3.34 12.06 -32.00
C SER A 668 2.69 13.33 -31.39
N PRO A 669 2.21 14.27 -32.23
CA PRO A 669 1.62 15.52 -31.72
C PRO A 669 0.46 15.31 -30.75
N ALA A 670 -0.34 14.26 -30.96
CA ALA A 670 -1.46 13.91 -30.09
C ALA A 670 -1.00 13.49 -28.69
N PHE A 671 0.03 12.63 -28.60
CA PHE A 671 0.57 12.19 -27.30
C PHE A 671 1.23 13.35 -26.56
N VAL A 672 2.02 14.16 -27.27
CA VAL A 672 2.66 15.36 -26.69
C VAL A 672 1.62 16.36 -26.17
N ALA A 673 0.54 16.62 -26.93
CA ALA A 673 -0.55 17.48 -26.48
C ALA A 673 -1.24 16.93 -25.22
N TRP A 674 -1.44 15.61 -25.16
CA TRP A 674 -2.01 14.96 -23.98
C TRP A 674 -1.09 15.00 -22.75
N GLN A 675 0.22 14.76 -22.91
CA GLN A 675 1.19 14.97 -21.83
C GLN A 675 1.24 16.42 -21.36
N ASN A 676 1.08 17.40 -22.25
CA ASN A 676 0.95 18.81 -21.86
C ASN A 676 -0.32 19.08 -21.06
N LYS A 677 -1.43 18.39 -21.36
CA LYS A 677 -2.64 18.43 -20.53
C LYS A 677 -2.37 17.86 -19.13
N ILE A 678 -1.70 16.71 -19.02
CA ILE A 678 -1.26 16.11 -17.74
C ILE A 678 -0.46 17.12 -16.91
N LYS A 679 0.54 17.78 -17.53
CA LYS A 679 1.38 18.81 -16.90
C LYS A 679 0.56 20.01 -16.42
N SER A 680 -0.39 20.47 -17.23
CA SER A 680 -1.23 21.63 -16.92
C SER A 680 -2.19 21.39 -15.74
N VAL A 681 -2.70 20.17 -15.60
CA VAL A 681 -3.55 19.78 -14.47
C VAL A 681 -2.68 19.62 -13.22
N GLY A 682 -1.51 19.00 -13.36
CA GLY A 682 -0.59 18.74 -12.26
C GLY A 682 -1.16 17.79 -11.21
N LEU A 683 -0.46 17.64 -10.08
CA LEU A 683 -0.81 16.69 -9.02
C LEU A 683 -1.16 17.39 -7.69
N GLY A 684 -1.92 18.49 -7.74
CA GLY A 684 -2.40 19.18 -6.55
C GLY A 684 -3.17 18.28 -5.56
N ILE A 685 -3.35 18.74 -4.32
CA ILE A 685 -4.06 17.97 -3.29
C ILE A 685 -5.49 17.64 -3.78
N TYR A 686 -5.87 16.36 -3.68
CA TYR A 686 -7.12 15.76 -4.16
C TYR A 686 -7.32 15.71 -5.69
N THR A 687 -6.30 16.08 -6.48
CA THR A 687 -6.41 16.00 -7.96
C THR A 687 -6.21 14.58 -8.48
N ALA A 688 -5.57 13.71 -7.70
CA ALA A 688 -5.42 12.29 -7.98
C ALA A 688 -5.49 11.51 -6.66
N THR A 689 -5.89 10.24 -6.73
CA THR A 689 -5.80 9.34 -5.59
C THR A 689 -4.33 9.08 -5.26
N VAL A 690 -3.96 9.20 -3.98
CA VAL A 690 -2.61 8.95 -3.49
C VAL A 690 -2.66 7.98 -2.31
N GLY A 691 -1.78 6.97 -2.34
CA GLY A 691 -1.65 5.98 -1.27
C GLY A 691 -0.23 5.83 -0.75
N SER A 692 -0.07 4.97 0.24
CA SER A 692 1.23 4.57 0.78
C SER A 692 1.15 3.23 1.49
N ALA A 693 2.20 2.41 1.36
CA ALA A 693 2.42 1.23 2.18
C ALA A 693 3.75 1.28 2.96
N HIS A 694 4.47 2.41 2.93
CA HIS A 694 5.84 2.53 3.44
C HIS A 694 5.97 3.61 4.51
N GLN A 695 5.50 3.32 5.72
CA GLN A 695 5.58 4.28 6.84
C GLN A 695 6.93 4.16 7.57
N MET A 696 7.66 5.26 7.71
CA MET A 696 9.02 5.29 8.28
C MET A 696 9.27 6.55 9.13
N ALA A 697 10.38 6.54 9.89
CA ALA A 697 11.06 7.73 10.42
C ALA A 697 10.33 8.61 11.47
N SER A 698 9.17 8.16 11.96
CA SER A 698 8.38 8.89 12.97
C SER A 698 9.00 8.90 14.37
N CYS A 699 10.04 8.10 14.63
CA CYS A 699 10.85 8.10 15.85
C CYS A 699 12.33 7.98 15.48
N ARG A 700 12.85 8.85 14.60
CA ARG A 700 14.19 8.68 14.03
C ARG A 700 15.36 8.66 15.03
N MET A 701 16.39 7.89 14.68
CA MET A 701 17.72 7.91 15.29
C MET A 701 18.51 9.16 14.91
N SER A 702 19.32 9.65 15.85
CA SER A 702 20.15 10.84 15.64
C SER A 702 21.29 10.94 16.64
N SER A 703 22.32 11.73 16.33
CA SER A 703 23.42 12.05 17.25
C SER A 703 23.05 13.09 18.31
N HIS A 704 21.90 13.76 18.19
CA HIS A 704 21.49 14.83 19.11
C HIS A 704 19.96 14.81 19.34
N PRO A 705 19.48 14.99 20.59
CA PRO A 705 18.05 14.96 20.95
C PRO A 705 17.16 16.05 20.28
N ARG A 706 17.75 16.98 19.53
CA ARG A 706 17.00 18.00 18.77
C ARG A 706 16.63 17.51 17.37
N LEU A 707 17.34 16.50 16.87
CA LEU A 707 17.21 16.01 15.50
C LEU A 707 16.28 14.78 15.45
N GLY A 708 16.26 13.93 16.48
CA GLY A 708 15.47 12.70 16.52
C GLY A 708 14.93 12.33 17.90
N ALA A 709 14.02 11.36 17.93
CA ALA A 709 13.44 10.82 19.17
C ALA A 709 14.38 9.83 19.87
N LEU A 710 15.29 9.24 19.10
CA LEU A 710 16.24 8.24 19.57
C LEU A 710 17.67 8.72 19.39
N ASP A 711 18.56 8.19 20.22
CA ASP A 711 19.99 8.31 20.02
C ASP A 711 20.49 7.49 18.81
N SER A 712 21.80 7.52 18.56
CA SER A 712 22.42 6.83 17.43
C SER A 712 22.50 5.31 17.61
N GLU A 713 22.06 4.77 18.76
CA GLU A 713 22.03 3.33 19.05
C GLU A 713 20.61 2.75 19.00
N GLY A 714 19.58 3.62 18.96
CA GLY A 714 18.16 3.25 18.98
C GLY A 714 17.49 3.38 20.34
N ARG A 715 18.18 3.94 21.35
CA ARG A 715 17.61 4.18 22.68
C ARG A 715 16.77 5.46 22.66
N VAL A 716 15.64 5.47 23.36
CA VAL A 716 14.83 6.69 23.51
C VAL A 716 15.61 7.71 24.35
N TRP A 717 15.81 8.92 23.82
CA TRP A 717 16.52 9.97 24.54
C TRP A 717 15.88 10.21 25.91
N GLY A 718 16.71 10.25 26.97
CA GLY A 718 16.27 10.53 28.34
C GLY A 718 15.62 9.35 29.09
N ALA A 719 15.57 8.16 28.50
CA ALA A 719 15.05 6.94 29.12
C ALA A 719 16.11 5.82 29.11
N LYS A 720 16.26 5.13 30.24
CA LYS A 720 17.01 3.87 30.34
C LYS A 720 16.11 2.70 30.02
N ASN A 721 16.70 1.63 29.48
CA ASN A 721 16.02 0.37 29.17
C ASN A 721 14.89 0.47 28.14
N LEU A 722 14.77 1.58 27.41
CA LEU A 722 13.72 1.79 26.41
C LEU A 722 14.31 2.04 25.04
N TRP A 723 13.93 1.20 24.08
CA TRP A 723 14.49 1.15 22.75
C TRP A 723 13.41 1.09 21.68
N VAL A 724 13.78 1.42 20.45
CA VAL A 724 12.93 1.27 19.27
C VAL A 724 13.70 0.58 18.17
N ALA A 725 13.12 -0.48 17.59
CA ALA A 725 13.79 -1.34 16.63
C ALA A 725 12.90 -1.66 15.42
N ASP A 726 12.21 -0.67 14.86
CA ASP A 726 11.34 -0.82 13.68
C ASP A 726 11.54 0.31 12.65
N ALA A 727 10.70 0.38 11.61
CA ALA A 727 10.82 1.41 10.56
C ALA A 727 10.74 2.86 11.07
N SER A 728 10.21 3.08 12.28
CA SER A 728 10.11 4.42 12.87
C SER A 728 11.49 4.97 13.24
N CYS A 729 12.48 4.12 13.50
CA CYS A 729 13.83 4.53 13.87
C CYS A 729 14.68 5.02 12.68
N LEU A 730 14.24 4.75 11.45
CA LEU A 730 14.97 5.17 10.26
C LEU A 730 15.12 6.71 10.20
N PRO A 731 16.23 7.26 9.68
CA PRO A 731 16.42 8.71 9.69
C PRO A 731 15.47 9.50 8.78
N GLU A 732 15.11 8.95 7.63
CA GLU A 732 14.17 9.51 6.64
C GLU A 732 13.78 8.42 5.60
N ALA A 733 13.03 8.80 4.56
CA ALA A 733 12.61 7.93 3.46
C ALA A 733 13.80 7.21 2.78
N SER A 734 13.66 5.89 2.60
CA SER A 734 14.72 5.02 2.06
C SER A 734 14.80 4.98 0.53
N GLY A 735 13.77 5.45 -0.17
CA GLY A 735 13.65 5.38 -1.63
C GLY A 735 13.40 3.98 -2.18
N VAL A 736 13.22 2.97 -1.31
CA VAL A 736 12.93 1.56 -1.64
C VAL A 736 11.95 0.98 -0.62
N ASN A 737 11.45 -0.24 -0.84
CA ASN A 737 10.61 -0.91 0.17
C ASN A 737 11.41 -1.06 1.50
N PRO A 738 10.85 -0.68 2.66
CA PRO A 738 11.64 -0.49 3.88
C PRO A 738 11.97 -1.79 4.64
N MET A 739 11.47 -2.95 4.21
CA MET A 739 11.62 -4.22 4.97
C MET A 739 13.08 -4.53 5.28
N VAL A 740 13.93 -4.62 4.25
CA VAL A 740 15.35 -4.97 4.40
C VAL A 740 16.08 -3.95 5.27
N THR A 741 15.86 -2.66 5.01
CA THR A 741 16.44 -1.54 5.77
C THR A 741 16.02 -1.56 7.24
N THR A 742 14.76 -1.89 7.52
CA THR A 742 14.21 -1.98 8.87
C THR A 742 14.82 -3.15 9.63
N MET A 743 14.88 -4.34 9.00
CA MET A 743 15.47 -5.54 9.60
C MET A 743 16.96 -5.34 9.91
N ALA A 744 17.73 -4.75 8.98
CA ALA A 744 19.14 -4.47 9.20
C ALA A 744 19.35 -3.47 10.36
N THR A 745 18.55 -2.41 10.41
CA THR A 745 18.61 -1.44 11.52
C THR A 745 18.22 -2.09 12.85
N ALA A 746 17.19 -2.93 12.87
CA ALA A 746 16.77 -3.66 14.07
C ALA A 746 17.86 -4.60 14.59
N GLN A 747 18.63 -5.23 13.70
CA GLN A 747 19.79 -6.03 14.09
C GLN A 747 20.85 -5.20 14.80
N TYR A 748 21.14 -4.00 14.31
CA TYR A 748 22.05 -3.07 14.99
C TYR A 748 21.52 -2.64 16.37
N VAL A 749 20.24 -2.26 16.47
CA VAL A 749 19.62 -1.91 17.76
C VAL A 749 19.69 -3.10 18.74
N ALA A 750 19.36 -4.31 18.30
CA ALA A 750 19.40 -5.51 19.13
C ALA A 750 20.82 -5.86 19.61
N ARG A 751 21.86 -5.59 18.81
CA ARG A 751 23.27 -5.69 19.25
C ARG A 751 23.59 -4.71 20.37
N ASN A 752 23.07 -3.49 20.29
CA ASN A 752 23.26 -2.47 21.32
C ASN A 752 22.51 -2.81 22.61
N VAL A 753 21.26 -3.31 22.52
CA VAL A 753 20.50 -3.83 23.67
C VAL A 753 21.27 -4.95 24.35
N GLY A 754 21.71 -5.95 23.58
CA GLY A 754 22.45 -7.10 24.13
C GLY A 754 23.74 -6.67 24.85
N ARG A 755 24.44 -5.67 24.33
CA ARG A 755 25.63 -5.09 24.97
C ARG A 755 25.28 -4.37 26.28
N GLU A 756 24.24 -3.54 26.30
CA GLU A 756 23.85 -2.78 27.50
C GLU A 756 23.42 -3.71 28.65
N VAL A 757 22.71 -4.79 28.34
CA VAL A 757 22.21 -5.73 29.36
C VAL A 757 23.23 -6.80 29.74
N GLY A 758 24.46 -6.72 29.24
CA GLY A 758 25.54 -7.67 29.54
C GLY A 758 25.30 -9.09 29.00
N ALA A 759 24.49 -9.24 27.94
CA ALA A 759 24.21 -10.54 27.36
C ALA A 759 25.39 -11.02 26.49
N PRO A 760 25.74 -12.31 26.52
CA PRO A 760 26.84 -12.87 25.74
C PRO A 760 26.67 -12.57 24.25
N LYS A 761 27.79 -12.53 23.50
CA LYS A 761 27.72 -12.49 22.04
C LYS A 761 27.10 -13.82 21.56
N PRO A 762 26.20 -13.82 20.57
CA PRO A 762 25.68 -15.06 20.01
C PRO A 762 26.84 -15.83 19.38
N GLU A 763 26.86 -17.15 19.55
CA GLU A 763 27.67 -18.01 18.70
C GLU A 763 27.03 -18.02 17.31
N PHE A 764 27.45 -17.10 16.43
CA PHE A 764 27.03 -17.15 15.04
C PHE A 764 27.80 -18.28 14.36
N GLY A 765 27.13 -19.42 14.13
CA GLY A 765 27.66 -20.60 13.46
C GLY A 765 27.95 -20.43 11.96
N PHE A 766 28.53 -19.30 11.54
CA PHE A 766 29.15 -19.21 10.22
C PHE A 766 30.53 -19.85 10.29
N GLY A 767 30.65 -21.11 9.86
CA GLY A 767 31.94 -21.66 9.52
C GLY A 767 32.64 -20.79 8.46
N GLY A 768 33.95 -20.55 8.62
CA GLY A 768 34.78 -19.89 7.60
C GLY A 768 34.95 -18.37 7.76
N SER A 769 35.49 -17.74 6.71
CA SER A 769 35.95 -16.33 6.69
C SER A 769 34.85 -15.30 6.98
N ALA A 770 33.58 -15.62 6.72
CA ALA A 770 32.43 -14.78 7.04
C ALA A 770 32.21 -14.61 8.56
N GLY A 771 32.54 -15.64 9.37
CA GLY A 771 32.47 -15.57 10.83
C GLY A 771 33.49 -14.59 11.43
N ARG A 772 34.66 -14.42 10.81
CA ARG A 772 35.65 -13.42 11.23
C ARG A 772 35.23 -11.99 10.91
N ILE A 773 34.50 -11.77 9.82
CA ILE A 773 33.98 -10.45 9.44
C ILE A 773 32.81 -10.05 10.35
N ALA A 774 32.00 -11.00 10.82
CA ALA A 774 30.94 -10.75 11.80
C ALA A 774 31.45 -10.45 13.22
N GLN A 775 32.69 -10.87 13.52
CA GLN A 775 33.36 -10.63 14.81
C GLN A 775 34.08 -9.27 14.89
N LEU A 776 34.49 -8.73 13.73
CA LEU A 776 35.02 -7.37 13.56
C LEU A 776 33.87 -6.34 13.50
#